data_AF-A0A2I0SNU8-F1
#
_entry.id   AF-A0A2I0SNU8-F1
#
_cell.length_a   1.000
_cell.length_b   1.000
_cell.length_c   1.000
_cell.angle_alpha   90.00
_cell.angle_beta   90.00
_cell.angle_gamma   90.00
#
_symmetry.space_group_name_H-M   'P 1'
#
loop_
_entity.id
_entity.type
_entity.pdbx_description
1 polymer ?
#
loop_
_entity_poly.entity_id
_entity_poly.type
_entity_poly.pdbx_seq_one_letter_code
_entity_poly.pdbx_strand_id
1 'polypeptide(L)'
;MTSVSSGAPTSTPMPSTPLPEPRAGEDGDAVLLVTDRPRTRESASGPLRTLRVPGAGGPTALAALAVLLHRHTGQLRLLLDIGTAEDGAGSLTLTVHPDEPVAALLARTERVRPQGPPTGTAVRYADTPGPVPDGPCELFLTRDGEDLLLGYRASLFEDATAARLADRLRLIGDFLTSRPTARTGDVELLAEGELDQVVGSFNDTARPYPDTATIHGLFAEQARLTPEAVALDWRSERLTYRQLDLRSDELARRVVAAGAAPGDRVALRTGRTPDFVVGALAVLKAGCAYLPLEPDYPAERAAWLLADSSVRVLVAAGDLPTDLAFEGTVLAPGPEAADEDAAPGTVAVPVAAHDLAYVCYTSGTTGKPKGVEVVHRNVVRLVKGADYVRFGPDVRILPTGSIVFDANTFEMWGALLNGGSLRLVDSDTVLDASLLGRELAEHRITTMWLTSPLFNQLVEQDASIFRPLRELVVGGDALSSAHIGKVMDACPGVTLVNGYGPTENTTFSVTHRLDRSDLGRIPIGRPIANSTAYVLDERGRPCPVGVPGELCLGGAGVARGYLGRPELTAERFVPDPFGPEGARLYRSGDLARWRPDGVIEFLGRRDFQVKVRGFRVEPAEVEAAMLAHPDVAEAIVVARSRPGKGDKHLCGYYAGPRPPEPRDLRDLLAAELPGHMVPSYLVPLPALPLNHSGKVDRSRLPDPDGAHLLSGADHVAPSTEDERTVVELAERALGISGIGVHHDLRDLGADSLTATLIAVGLQERLGRHFPVSAVLRAGTPARIVELLREAGSGPGHSVPAAPERETYPLTPQQRQLYFEQAKDPRAVHYNVPIGLDLPADTDPERLARALSGLAECHEALRTRFVVEGGEVRQRVEPGIDAEVRVLDGPPGPVEEFVRPFDLERTPLWRADVHRTPTGVTLRMDLHHIVVDGFSLAPLLEDLAALYAGGSPRPPTPRYRDYAVWLTGPAGTALRAAQQPHWQKVFAEPLDRTDLPTDTARPALRELDGDVVEFEIDTELTAGLRRLAREHGVTLFAVLASAYGVLLAALKGTRDVTLGTPVSGRTAPGLHRTVGMFANTVVLRGTAEPDLPFDVFLRRFAEAAEDAFAHQDFPFEDLVAQAAPVRDYSRTPLFDALVALHSGRYLTVDFQGARVPLRLEQTGQAVFDLDLQVHEVAGSLRVAWRYASGLLRRDTVGAWRDDFVRLLDAVAADPSATLGTLLPALVRAPETPAPTPGPVLDLDFDF
;
A
#
# COMPACT_ATOMS: atom_id res chain seq x y z
N MET A 1 17.59 -64.62 -14.64
CA MET A 1 16.87 -65.50 -15.59
C MET A 1 15.75 -64.66 -16.19
N THR A 2 15.96 -64.08 -17.39
CA THR A 2 15.33 -64.46 -18.68
C THR A 2 13.81 -64.21 -18.68
N SER A 3 13.18 -63.38 -19.52
CA SER A 3 13.23 -63.19 -21.00
C SER A 3 12.35 -61.96 -21.37
N VAL A 4 12.76 -60.99 -22.22
CA VAL A 4 12.71 -60.80 -23.70
C VAL A 4 11.33 -60.42 -24.33
N SER A 5 11.38 -59.34 -25.16
CA SER A 5 10.44 -58.85 -26.23
C SER A 5 9.51 -57.68 -25.82
N SER A 6 9.33 -56.54 -26.52
CA SER A 6 9.69 -56.04 -27.88
C SER A 6 9.29 -54.55 -28.08
N GLY A 7 9.88 -53.82 -29.06
CA GLY A 7 9.24 -52.73 -29.84
C GLY A 7 9.79 -51.28 -29.70
N ALA A 8 10.36 -50.73 -30.78
CA ALA A 8 11.05 -49.42 -30.96
C ALA A 8 10.12 -48.22 -31.34
N PRO A 9 10.55 -47.01 -31.81
CA PRO A 9 11.91 -46.38 -31.95
C PRO A 9 12.03 -44.85 -31.58
N THR A 10 13.26 -44.31 -31.50
CA THR A 10 13.79 -43.13 -32.26
C THR A 10 14.98 -42.41 -31.59
N SER A 11 15.86 -41.88 -32.46
CA SER A 11 16.99 -40.95 -32.27
C SER A 11 18.38 -41.55 -32.04
N THR A 12 19.25 -41.26 -33.01
CA THR A 12 20.67 -41.64 -33.14
C THR A 12 21.50 -40.35 -33.12
N PRO A 13 22.65 -40.27 -32.44
CA PRO A 13 23.57 -39.15 -32.54
C PRO A 13 24.67 -39.42 -33.58
N MET A 14 25.07 -38.37 -34.32
CA MET A 14 26.16 -38.40 -35.31
C MET A 14 27.38 -37.59 -34.82
N PRO A 15 28.60 -37.94 -35.25
CA PRO A 15 29.86 -37.38 -34.74
C PRO A 15 30.44 -36.24 -35.63
N SER A 16 31.44 -35.56 -35.08
CA SER A 16 31.99 -34.24 -35.46
C SER A 16 33.31 -34.28 -36.25
N THR A 17 33.44 -33.38 -37.25
CA THR A 17 34.58 -32.47 -37.67
C THR A 17 34.56 -32.19 -39.20
N PRO A 18 35.19 -31.12 -39.76
CA PRO A 18 35.47 -29.73 -39.30
C PRO A 18 35.29 -28.61 -40.39
N LEU A 19 35.59 -27.32 -40.02
CA LEU A 19 35.92 -26.08 -40.79
C LEU A 19 34.80 -25.05 -41.09
N PRO A 20 35.06 -23.71 -41.25
CA PRO A 20 36.34 -22.97 -41.26
C PRO A 20 36.44 -21.73 -40.30
N GLU A 21 37.64 -21.13 -40.28
CA GLU A 21 38.09 -19.93 -39.55
C GLU A 21 37.29 -18.63 -39.83
N PRO A 22 37.20 -17.68 -38.87
CA PRO A 22 37.03 -16.27 -39.19
C PRO A 22 38.40 -15.61 -39.44
N ARG A 23 38.52 -14.95 -40.58
CA ARG A 23 39.67 -14.12 -40.98
C ARG A 23 39.92 -13.00 -39.98
N ALA A 24 41.18 -12.78 -39.64
CA ALA A 24 41.66 -11.52 -39.09
C ALA A 24 41.39 -10.40 -40.11
N GLY A 25 40.52 -9.46 -39.74
CA GLY A 25 40.50 -8.12 -40.30
C GLY A 25 41.32 -7.24 -39.36
N GLU A 26 42.39 -6.64 -39.88
CA GLU A 26 43.08 -5.52 -39.25
C GLU A 26 42.13 -4.32 -39.32
N ASP A 27 41.40 -4.05 -38.24
CA ASP A 27 40.86 -2.73 -37.87
C ASP A 27 40.52 -2.76 -36.37
N GLY A 28 40.75 -1.65 -35.67
CA GLY A 28 40.86 -1.56 -34.21
C GLY A 28 39.56 -1.71 -33.41
N ASP A 29 38.87 -2.83 -33.54
CA ASP A 29 37.67 -3.15 -32.77
C ASP A 29 37.99 -3.55 -31.31
N ALA A 30 37.10 -3.17 -30.37
CA ALA A 30 37.19 -3.58 -28.97
C ALA A 30 37.05 -5.10 -28.84
N VAL A 31 38.07 -5.75 -28.25
CA VAL A 31 38.07 -7.22 -28.10
C VAL A 31 37.50 -7.59 -26.72
N LEU A 32 36.34 -8.26 -26.72
CA LEU A 32 35.76 -8.85 -25.52
C LEU A 32 36.56 -10.11 -25.12
N LEU A 33 37.23 -10.06 -23.97
CA LEU A 33 37.90 -11.23 -23.39
C LEU A 33 36.99 -11.81 -22.31
N VAL A 34 36.21 -12.84 -22.65
CA VAL A 34 35.33 -13.53 -21.69
C VAL A 34 36.17 -14.51 -20.87
N THR A 35 36.28 -14.26 -19.56
CA THR A 35 36.95 -15.17 -18.62
C THR A 35 35.92 -15.68 -17.62
N ASP A 36 35.34 -16.87 -17.88
CA ASP A 36 34.45 -17.53 -16.92
C ASP A 36 35.28 -18.18 -15.80
N ARG A 37 35.05 -17.75 -14.54
CA ARG A 37 35.62 -18.42 -13.37
C ARG A 37 34.70 -19.56 -12.90
N PRO A 38 35.21 -20.77 -12.63
CA PRO A 38 34.53 -21.74 -11.78
C PRO A 38 34.58 -21.28 -10.31
N ARG A 39 33.45 -21.38 -9.61
CA ARG A 39 33.24 -20.88 -8.23
C ARG A 39 34.12 -21.62 -7.20
N THR A 40 34.84 -20.87 -6.36
CA THR A 40 35.05 -21.24 -4.95
C THR A 40 33.99 -20.53 -4.10
N ARG A 41 33.42 -21.25 -3.13
CA ARG A 41 32.27 -20.84 -2.30
C ARG A 41 32.47 -19.45 -1.68
N GLU A 42 31.34 -18.73 -1.55
CA GLU A 42 31.15 -17.41 -0.91
C GLU A 42 31.37 -16.15 -1.79
N SER A 43 30.37 -15.79 -2.60
CA SER A 43 29.78 -14.43 -2.63
C SER A 43 28.54 -14.42 -3.53
N ALA A 44 27.50 -13.69 -3.14
CA ALA A 44 26.29 -13.47 -3.94
C ALA A 44 26.51 -12.37 -5.01
N SER A 45 27.59 -12.43 -5.78
CA SER A 45 27.84 -11.51 -6.90
C SER A 45 27.94 -12.31 -8.21
N GLY A 46 27.30 -11.80 -9.28
CA GLY A 46 27.22 -12.47 -10.58
C GLY A 46 28.59 -12.60 -11.29
N PRO A 47 28.64 -13.18 -12.51
CA PRO A 47 29.88 -13.35 -13.25
C PRO A 47 30.54 -11.99 -13.56
N LEU A 48 31.88 -11.96 -13.55
CA LEU A 48 32.70 -10.77 -13.79
C LEU A 48 33.28 -10.84 -15.20
N ARG A 49 33.29 -9.71 -15.93
CA ARG A 49 33.76 -9.64 -17.32
C ARG A 49 34.69 -8.46 -17.52
N THR A 50 35.62 -8.57 -18.48
CA THR A 50 36.60 -7.52 -18.81
C THR A 50 36.61 -7.25 -20.32
N LEU A 51 36.65 -5.98 -20.71
CA LEU A 51 36.70 -5.56 -22.11
C LEU A 51 37.94 -4.69 -22.36
N ARG A 52 38.71 -4.98 -23.41
CA ARG A 52 39.93 -4.21 -23.77
C ARG A 52 39.59 -3.07 -24.71
N VAL A 53 40.05 -1.86 -24.40
CA VAL A 53 39.93 -0.65 -25.24
C VAL A 53 41.32 -0.26 -25.76
N PRO A 54 41.62 -0.46 -27.06
CA PRO A 54 42.91 -0.10 -27.65
C PRO A 54 43.09 1.42 -27.78
N GLY A 55 44.32 1.93 -27.63
CA GLY A 55 44.72 3.26 -28.16
C GLY A 55 44.56 4.48 -27.26
N ALA A 56 44.06 4.34 -26.03
CA ALA A 56 43.94 5.46 -25.09
C ALA A 56 45.09 5.44 -24.06
N GLY A 57 46.19 6.16 -24.34
CA GLY A 57 47.29 6.31 -23.39
C GLY A 57 46.83 6.86 -22.02
N GLY A 58 47.48 6.44 -20.93
CA GLY A 58 47.03 6.68 -19.55
C GLY A 58 46.45 8.07 -19.20
N PRO A 59 47.11 9.20 -19.52
CA PRO A 59 46.58 10.55 -19.24
C PRO A 59 45.31 10.87 -20.04
N THR A 60 45.29 10.52 -21.33
CA THR A 60 44.13 10.69 -22.23
C THR A 60 42.94 9.88 -21.74
N ALA A 61 43.19 8.65 -21.27
CA ALA A 61 42.16 7.78 -20.72
C ALA A 61 41.53 8.34 -19.43
N LEU A 62 42.38 8.82 -18.51
CA LEU A 62 41.93 9.43 -17.26
C LEU A 62 41.12 10.71 -17.52
N ALA A 63 41.55 11.53 -18.47
CA ALA A 63 40.82 12.72 -18.90
C ALA A 63 39.49 12.35 -19.58
N ALA A 64 39.48 11.30 -20.40
CA ALA A 64 38.28 10.81 -21.07
C ALA A 64 37.24 10.29 -20.08
N LEU A 65 37.67 9.50 -19.09
CA LEU A 65 36.84 9.04 -17.99
C LEU A 65 36.28 10.22 -17.16
N ALA A 66 37.10 11.23 -16.90
CA ALA A 66 36.67 12.41 -16.15
C ALA A 66 35.58 13.21 -16.88
N VAL A 67 35.68 13.35 -18.20
CA VAL A 67 34.63 13.98 -19.03
C VAL A 67 33.36 13.12 -19.05
N LEU A 68 33.48 11.80 -19.25
CA LEU A 68 32.35 10.88 -19.30
C LEU A 68 31.57 10.87 -17.97
N LEU A 69 32.28 10.80 -16.84
CA LEU A 69 31.66 10.81 -15.51
C LEU A 69 30.99 12.15 -15.21
N HIS A 70 31.66 13.28 -15.48
CA HIS A 70 31.04 14.61 -15.32
C HIS A 70 29.69 14.71 -16.06
N ARG A 71 29.62 14.14 -17.27
CA ARG A 71 28.41 14.12 -18.10
C ARG A 71 27.33 13.16 -17.62
N HIS A 72 27.71 12.09 -16.91
CA HIS A 72 26.77 11.09 -16.42
C HIS A 72 26.16 11.46 -15.07
N THR A 73 26.94 12.05 -14.16
CA THR A 73 26.54 12.26 -12.76
C THR A 73 26.27 13.71 -12.40
N GLY A 74 26.54 14.67 -13.30
CA GLY A 74 26.32 16.12 -13.08
C GLY A 74 27.20 16.75 -11.98
N GLN A 75 27.88 15.92 -11.22
CA GLN A 75 28.92 16.23 -10.25
C GLN A 75 29.98 15.17 -10.42
N LEU A 76 31.27 15.50 -10.40
CA LEU A 76 32.18 14.60 -9.72
C LEU A 76 33.47 15.28 -9.27
N ARG A 77 33.76 15.05 -7.99
CA ARG A 77 35.11 14.90 -7.47
C ARG A 77 35.52 13.46 -7.78
N LEU A 78 36.38 13.26 -8.77
CA LEU A 78 36.99 11.94 -9.01
C LEU A 78 38.07 11.73 -7.96
N LEU A 79 37.82 10.86 -6.97
CA LEU A 79 38.83 10.42 -6.02
C LEU A 79 39.55 9.22 -6.65
N LEU A 80 40.72 9.46 -7.22
CA LEU A 80 41.60 8.38 -7.68
C LEU A 80 42.51 7.97 -6.51
N ASP A 81 42.35 6.75 -6.02
CA ASP A 81 43.33 6.10 -5.15
C ASP A 81 44.46 5.57 -6.03
N ILE A 82 45.62 6.21 -5.94
CA ILE A 82 46.81 5.80 -6.70
C ILE A 82 47.70 5.05 -5.72
N GLY A 83 47.61 3.72 -5.74
CA GLY A 83 48.47 2.88 -4.90
C GLY A 83 49.93 2.96 -5.37
N THR A 84 50.78 3.66 -4.61
CA THR A 84 52.23 3.41 -4.65
C THR A 84 52.59 2.44 -3.53
N ALA A 85 53.33 1.39 -3.87
CA ALA A 85 53.87 0.49 -2.86
C ALA A 85 54.86 1.26 -1.97
N GLU A 86 54.70 1.06 -0.66
CA GLU A 86 55.42 1.68 0.46
C GLU A 86 54.95 3.10 0.83
N ASP A 87 53.99 3.13 1.77
CA ASP A 87 53.63 4.21 2.70
C ASP A 87 53.08 5.54 2.15
N GLY A 88 51.92 5.49 1.46
CA GLY A 88 51.04 6.66 1.39
C GLY A 88 49.92 6.54 0.35
N ALA A 89 48.68 6.27 0.79
CA ALA A 89 47.50 6.42 -0.06
C ALA A 89 47.29 7.92 -0.35
N GLY A 90 47.65 8.35 -1.57
CA GLY A 90 47.35 9.67 -2.07
C GLY A 90 46.02 9.66 -2.81
N SER A 91 45.03 10.42 -2.31
CA SER A 91 43.79 10.68 -3.05
C SER A 91 43.97 11.92 -3.91
N LEU A 92 43.80 11.78 -5.23
CA LEU A 92 43.75 12.92 -6.14
C LEU A 92 42.31 13.23 -6.49
N THR A 93 41.89 14.48 -6.30
CA THR A 93 40.58 14.97 -6.76
C THR A 93 40.72 15.67 -8.11
N LEU A 94 40.14 15.09 -9.16
CA LEU A 94 39.97 15.76 -10.46
C LEU A 94 38.60 16.43 -10.54
N THR A 95 38.60 17.73 -10.85
CA THR A 95 37.39 18.53 -11.13
C THR A 95 37.47 19.01 -12.58
N VAL A 96 36.47 18.65 -13.38
CA VAL A 96 36.34 19.03 -14.80
C VAL A 96 35.34 20.16 -14.89
N HIS A 97 35.74 21.29 -15.47
CA HIS A 97 34.81 22.38 -15.82
C HIS A 97 34.52 22.37 -17.31
N PRO A 98 33.27 22.59 -17.76
CA PRO A 98 32.90 22.54 -19.18
C PRO A 98 33.62 23.59 -20.04
N ASP A 99 34.10 24.68 -19.43
CA ASP A 99 34.87 25.73 -20.09
C ASP A 99 36.40 25.53 -20.01
N GLU A 100 36.86 24.49 -19.33
CA GLU A 100 38.28 24.15 -19.23
C GLU A 100 38.83 23.72 -20.60
N PRO A 101 39.98 24.26 -21.05
CA PRO A 101 40.66 23.76 -22.23
C PRO A 101 41.10 22.30 -22.02
N VAL A 102 40.92 21.47 -23.05
CA VAL A 102 41.35 20.07 -23.05
C VAL A 102 42.82 19.90 -22.65
N ALA A 103 43.71 20.77 -23.14
CA ALA A 103 45.12 20.77 -22.79
C ALA A 103 45.37 20.95 -21.27
N ALA A 104 44.53 21.72 -20.58
CA ALA A 104 44.64 21.93 -19.14
C ALA A 104 44.25 20.67 -18.35
N LEU A 105 43.18 20.00 -18.80
CA LEU A 105 42.74 18.72 -18.25
C LEU A 105 43.81 17.64 -18.47
N LEU A 106 44.34 17.52 -19.69
CA LEU A 106 45.41 16.56 -20.02
C LEU A 106 46.67 16.80 -19.18
N ALA A 107 47.13 18.04 -19.05
CA ALA A 107 48.31 18.38 -18.25
C ALA A 107 48.14 18.06 -16.75
N ARG A 108 46.91 18.14 -16.22
CA ARG A 108 46.60 17.74 -14.84
C ARG A 108 46.63 16.22 -14.68
N THR A 109 46.15 15.47 -15.67
CA THR A 109 46.20 14.00 -15.67
C THR A 109 47.61 13.44 -15.91
N GLU A 110 48.49 14.16 -16.62
CA GLU A 110 49.90 13.76 -16.80
C GLU A 110 50.70 13.77 -15.49
N ARG A 111 50.37 14.68 -14.56
CA ARG A 111 51.02 14.77 -13.24
C ARG A 111 50.73 13.56 -12.33
N VAL A 112 49.82 12.68 -12.76
CA VAL A 112 49.33 11.49 -12.04
C VAL A 112 50.13 10.24 -12.41
N ARG A 113 51.02 10.31 -13.43
CA ARG A 113 51.89 9.19 -13.78
C ARG A 113 52.83 8.85 -12.59
N PRO A 114 52.88 7.58 -12.14
CA PRO A 114 53.89 7.17 -11.17
C PRO A 114 55.28 7.38 -11.77
N GLN A 115 56.10 8.23 -11.14
CA GLN A 115 57.49 8.43 -11.54
C GLN A 115 58.37 7.40 -10.81
N GLY A 116 58.67 6.28 -11.47
CA GLY A 116 59.63 5.29 -10.96
C GLY A 116 59.92 4.17 -11.96
N PRO A 117 61.15 3.63 -11.99
CA PRO A 117 61.48 2.49 -12.85
C PRO A 117 60.81 1.21 -12.35
N PRO A 118 60.44 0.27 -13.24
CA PRO A 118 59.73 -0.94 -12.84
C PRO A 118 60.71 -1.94 -12.22
N THR A 119 60.71 -2.09 -10.91
CA THR A 119 61.53 -3.10 -10.21
C THR A 119 60.65 -4.14 -9.53
N GLY A 120 60.61 -5.34 -10.14
CA GLY A 120 60.35 -6.68 -9.58
C GLY A 120 59.18 -6.82 -8.59
N THR A 121 58.10 -7.52 -8.93
CA THR A 121 58.12 -8.99 -8.98
C THR A 121 57.27 -9.51 -10.14
N ALA A 122 57.77 -10.54 -10.82
CA ALA A 122 57.18 -11.14 -12.00
C ALA A 122 55.85 -11.86 -11.69
N VAL A 123 54.78 -11.48 -12.40
CA VAL A 123 53.78 -12.45 -12.86
C VAL A 123 54.00 -12.58 -14.36
N ARG A 124 54.42 -13.77 -14.80
CA ARG A 124 54.37 -14.15 -16.21
C ARG A 124 52.88 -14.21 -16.58
N TYR A 125 52.41 -13.28 -17.40
CA TYR A 125 51.13 -13.41 -18.08
C TYR A 125 51.39 -14.11 -19.42
N ALA A 126 51.32 -15.44 -19.37
CA ALA A 126 50.85 -16.22 -20.50
C ALA A 126 49.46 -16.70 -20.07
N ASP A 127 48.41 -16.29 -20.79
CA ASP A 127 47.03 -16.76 -20.65
C ASP A 127 46.32 -16.55 -19.29
N THR A 128 46.45 -15.38 -18.65
CA THR A 128 45.75 -15.08 -17.37
C THR A 128 44.75 -13.91 -17.45
N PRO A 129 43.52 -14.05 -16.89
CA PRO A 129 42.45 -13.03 -16.89
C PRO A 129 42.80 -11.73 -16.16
N GLY A 130 42.20 -10.61 -16.59
CA GLY A 130 42.36 -9.28 -15.98
C GLY A 130 41.88 -9.15 -14.52
N PRO A 131 42.17 -8.01 -13.87
CA PRO A 131 41.81 -7.74 -12.48
C PRO A 131 40.28 -7.73 -12.23
N VAL A 132 39.88 -8.14 -11.03
CA VAL A 132 38.48 -8.25 -10.59
C VAL A 132 38.03 -6.89 -10.03
N PRO A 133 36.94 -6.28 -10.54
CA PRO A 133 36.44 -5.01 -10.00
C PRO A 133 35.81 -5.17 -8.61
N ASP A 134 36.22 -4.33 -7.65
CA ASP A 134 35.64 -4.25 -6.31
C ASP A 134 34.32 -3.45 -6.32
N GLY A 135 34.18 -2.50 -7.25
CA GLY A 135 32.98 -1.70 -7.55
C GLY A 135 32.05 -2.31 -8.61
N PRO A 136 30.97 -1.59 -8.99
CA PRO A 136 30.02 -2.05 -10.02
C PRO A 136 30.66 -2.09 -11.43
N CYS A 137 31.59 -1.18 -11.70
CA CYS A 137 32.40 -1.07 -12.92
C CYS A 137 33.70 -0.35 -12.58
N GLU A 138 34.84 -0.85 -13.05
CA GLU A 138 36.18 -0.28 -12.83
C GLU A 138 37.03 -0.29 -14.09
N LEU A 139 37.93 0.70 -14.19
CA LEU A 139 38.89 0.82 -15.28
C LEU A 139 40.29 0.51 -14.77
N PHE A 140 40.99 -0.37 -15.48
CA PHE A 140 42.37 -0.74 -15.21
C PHE A 140 43.25 -0.32 -16.38
N LEU A 141 44.41 0.25 -16.07
CA LEU A 141 45.46 0.56 -17.04
C LEU A 141 46.43 -0.62 -17.12
N THR A 142 46.79 -1.06 -18.33
CA THR A 142 47.80 -2.10 -18.49
C THR A 142 49.19 -1.58 -18.13
N ARG A 143 50.10 -2.51 -17.79
CA ARG A 143 51.45 -2.22 -17.30
C ARG A 143 52.31 -1.39 -18.27
N ASP A 144 52.01 -1.46 -19.56
CA ASP A 144 52.72 -0.70 -20.59
C ASP A 144 52.07 0.70 -20.82
N GLY A 145 50.91 0.94 -20.21
CA GLY A 145 50.17 2.22 -20.29
C GLY A 145 49.50 2.48 -21.64
N GLU A 146 49.45 1.45 -22.50
CA GLU A 146 48.95 1.52 -23.89
C GLU A 146 47.51 1.00 -24.06
N ASP A 147 47.01 0.16 -23.13
CA ASP A 147 45.64 -0.38 -23.18
C ASP A 147 44.84 -0.09 -21.91
N LEU A 148 43.53 0.05 -22.09
CA LEU A 148 42.54 0.09 -21.00
C LEU A 148 41.79 -1.23 -20.91
N LEU A 149 41.52 -1.67 -19.69
CA LEU A 149 40.63 -2.79 -19.39
C LEU A 149 39.44 -2.26 -18.59
N LEU A 150 38.23 -2.38 -19.14
CA LEU A 150 36.98 -2.10 -18.44
C LEU A 150 36.49 -3.38 -17.78
N GLY A 151 36.64 -3.50 -16.45
CA GLY A 151 36.06 -4.58 -15.66
C GLY A 151 34.65 -4.21 -15.18
N TYR A 152 33.67 -5.08 -15.36
CA TYR A 152 32.30 -4.82 -14.91
C TYR A 152 31.62 -6.07 -14.34
N ARG A 153 30.65 -5.82 -13.47
CA ARG A 153 29.78 -6.89 -12.92
C ARG A 153 28.66 -7.19 -13.91
N ALA A 154 28.60 -8.41 -14.42
CA ALA A 154 27.53 -8.81 -15.36
C ALA A 154 26.14 -8.87 -14.70
N SER A 155 26.08 -8.83 -13.36
CA SER A 155 24.82 -8.64 -12.63
C SER A 155 24.27 -7.20 -12.71
N LEU A 156 25.08 -6.24 -13.16
CA LEU A 156 24.71 -4.81 -13.21
C LEU A 156 24.81 -4.22 -14.62
N PHE A 157 25.74 -4.72 -15.45
CA PHE A 157 25.95 -4.25 -16.82
C PHE A 157 25.85 -5.41 -17.80
N GLU A 158 25.02 -5.24 -18.83
CA GLU A 158 25.07 -6.07 -20.03
C GLU A 158 26.34 -5.77 -20.83
N ASP A 159 26.87 -6.77 -21.53
CA ASP A 159 28.08 -6.61 -22.38
C ASP A 159 27.93 -5.48 -23.39
N ALA A 160 26.73 -5.33 -23.98
CA ALA A 160 26.45 -4.26 -24.92
C ALA A 160 26.54 -2.87 -24.27
N THR A 161 26.23 -2.75 -22.97
CA THR A 161 26.37 -1.50 -22.22
C THR A 161 27.83 -1.19 -21.94
N ALA A 162 28.61 -2.19 -21.54
CA ALA A 162 30.05 -2.05 -21.34
C ALA A 162 30.79 -1.69 -22.64
N ALA A 163 30.43 -2.32 -23.76
CA ALA A 163 30.97 -2.01 -25.08
C ALA A 163 30.71 -0.55 -25.47
N ARG A 164 29.45 -0.06 -25.32
CA ARG A 164 29.12 1.36 -25.57
C ARG A 164 29.92 2.33 -24.71
N LEU A 165 30.18 1.97 -23.44
CA LEU A 165 31.01 2.79 -22.55
C LEU A 165 32.46 2.84 -23.05
N ALA A 166 33.00 1.70 -23.50
CA ALA A 166 34.33 1.63 -24.08
C ALA A 166 34.47 2.42 -25.38
N ASP A 167 33.51 2.32 -26.30
CA ASP A 167 33.50 3.10 -27.54
C ASP A 167 33.50 4.60 -27.26
N ARG A 168 32.75 5.04 -26.24
CA ARG A 168 32.74 6.44 -25.83
C ARG A 168 34.03 6.89 -25.18
N LEU A 169 34.66 6.06 -24.36
CA LEU A 169 36.00 6.35 -23.83
C LEU A 169 37.01 6.54 -24.97
N ARG A 170 36.91 5.74 -26.04
CA ARG A 170 37.72 5.91 -27.25
C ARG A 170 37.41 7.22 -27.96
N LEU A 171 36.14 7.52 -28.27
CA LEU A 171 35.73 8.77 -28.93
C LEU A 171 36.20 10.02 -28.17
N ILE A 172 36.04 10.00 -26.84
CA ILE A 172 36.51 11.10 -25.99
C ILE A 172 38.05 11.16 -26.05
N GLY A 173 38.76 10.05 -25.96
CA GLY A 173 40.22 10.02 -26.07
C GLY A 173 40.74 10.58 -27.40
N ASP A 174 40.12 10.20 -28.51
CA ASP A 174 40.42 10.68 -29.86
C ASP A 174 40.15 12.20 -29.97
N PHE A 175 39.05 12.68 -29.38
CA PHE A 175 38.75 14.12 -29.34
C PHE A 175 39.76 14.90 -28.50
N LEU A 176 40.09 14.40 -27.30
CA LEU A 176 41.01 15.08 -26.39
C LEU A 176 42.42 15.20 -26.99
N THR A 177 42.86 14.19 -27.74
CA THR A 177 44.18 14.19 -28.38
C THR A 177 44.22 15.03 -29.66
N SER A 178 43.16 15.00 -30.47
CA SER A 178 43.12 15.73 -31.74
C SER A 178 42.77 17.22 -31.61
N ARG A 179 42.14 17.65 -30.50
CA ARG A 179 41.67 19.04 -30.30
C ARG A 179 42.06 19.61 -28.93
N PRO A 180 43.37 19.81 -28.65
CA PRO A 180 43.85 20.24 -27.34
C PRO A 180 43.38 21.64 -26.91
N THR A 181 42.96 22.49 -27.86
CA THR A 181 42.44 23.85 -27.58
C THR A 181 40.92 23.92 -27.45
N ALA A 182 40.20 22.82 -27.71
CA ALA A 182 38.75 22.78 -27.52
C ALA A 182 38.38 22.80 -26.03
N ARG A 183 37.14 23.16 -25.71
CA ARG A 183 36.62 23.06 -24.35
C ARG A 183 36.17 21.63 -24.08
N THR A 184 36.37 21.14 -22.86
CA THR A 184 35.88 19.81 -22.42
C THR A 184 34.36 19.68 -22.60
N GLY A 185 33.62 20.79 -22.54
CA GLY A 185 32.19 20.84 -22.81
C GLY A 185 31.78 20.57 -24.26
N ASP A 186 32.72 20.63 -25.20
CA ASP A 186 32.47 20.48 -26.64
C ASP A 186 32.83 19.08 -27.17
N VAL A 187 33.24 18.18 -26.28
CA VAL A 187 33.50 16.77 -26.58
C VAL A 187 32.23 16.11 -27.10
N GLU A 188 32.34 15.48 -28.28
CA GLU A 188 31.26 14.73 -28.92
C GLU A 188 31.14 13.34 -28.27
N LEU A 189 29.93 13.03 -27.78
CA LEU A 189 29.64 11.78 -27.05
C LEU A 189 28.81 10.79 -27.86
N LEU A 190 28.26 11.23 -28.99
CA LEU A 190 27.47 10.40 -29.90
C LEU A 190 28.44 9.68 -30.84
N ALA A 191 28.27 8.36 -30.95
CA ALA A 191 28.96 7.60 -31.98
C ALA A 191 28.42 7.92 -33.38
N GLU A 192 29.15 7.52 -34.42
CA GLU A 192 28.70 7.64 -35.80
C GLU A 192 27.32 6.96 -35.99
N GLY A 193 26.35 7.67 -36.55
CA GLY A 193 24.97 7.21 -36.73
C GLY A 193 24.07 7.30 -35.48
N GLU A 194 24.61 7.48 -34.27
CA GLU A 194 23.81 7.54 -33.03
C GLU A 194 22.95 8.82 -32.97
N LEU A 195 23.41 9.92 -33.58
CA LEU A 195 22.61 11.14 -33.72
C LEU A 195 21.34 10.91 -34.56
N ASP A 196 21.48 10.29 -35.73
CA ASP A 196 20.35 9.93 -36.59
C ASP A 196 19.43 8.93 -35.90
N GLN A 197 19.98 8.03 -35.09
CA GLN A 197 19.21 7.09 -34.29
C GLN A 197 18.30 7.81 -33.26
N VAL A 198 18.87 8.66 -32.40
CA VAL A 198 18.13 9.28 -31.28
C VAL A 198 17.28 10.49 -31.69
N VAL A 199 17.59 11.12 -32.83
CA VAL A 199 16.84 12.26 -33.36
C VAL A 199 15.87 11.84 -34.47
N GLY A 200 16.31 11.00 -35.40
CA GLY A 200 15.53 10.56 -36.56
C GLY A 200 14.81 9.24 -36.32
N SER A 201 15.54 8.12 -36.28
CA SER A 201 14.97 6.77 -36.30
C SER A 201 14.01 6.48 -35.14
N PHE A 202 14.33 6.87 -33.90
CA PHE A 202 13.45 6.70 -32.74
C PHE A 202 12.22 7.62 -32.77
N ASN A 203 12.23 8.64 -33.63
CA ASN A 203 11.15 9.62 -33.81
C ASN A 203 10.45 9.50 -35.17
N ASP A 204 10.63 8.38 -35.90
CA ASP A 204 9.89 8.10 -37.15
C ASP A 204 8.43 7.70 -36.87
N THR A 205 7.69 8.68 -36.37
CA THR A 205 6.30 8.54 -35.91
C THR A 205 5.30 9.21 -36.84
N ALA A 206 5.74 9.79 -37.96
CA ALA A 206 4.86 10.47 -38.90
C ALA A 206 3.84 9.48 -39.48
N ARG A 207 2.55 9.73 -39.26
CA ARG A 207 1.45 8.90 -39.78
C ARG A 207 0.34 9.80 -40.32
N PRO A 208 -0.29 9.47 -41.47
CA PRO A 208 -1.39 10.26 -42.00
C PRO A 208 -2.56 10.35 -41.00
N TYR A 209 -3.01 11.58 -40.73
CA TYR A 209 -4.19 11.86 -39.90
C TYR A 209 -4.84 13.16 -40.38
N PRO A 210 -6.12 13.44 -40.06
CA PRO A 210 -6.84 14.60 -40.58
C PRO A 210 -6.44 15.89 -39.83
N ASP A 211 -5.22 16.34 -40.04
CA ASP A 211 -4.58 17.47 -39.34
C ASP A 211 -5.19 18.85 -39.62
N THR A 212 -5.98 18.98 -40.68
CA THR A 212 -6.77 20.18 -41.01
C THR A 212 -8.21 20.14 -40.51
N ALA A 213 -8.65 19.03 -39.89
CA ALA A 213 -10.03 18.88 -39.43
C ALA A 213 -10.23 19.43 -38.01
N THR A 214 -11.47 19.82 -37.70
CA THR A 214 -11.90 20.20 -36.36
C THR A 214 -12.59 19.03 -35.65
N ILE A 215 -12.58 19.06 -34.32
CA ILE A 215 -13.23 18.04 -33.47
C ILE A 215 -14.72 17.93 -33.82
N HIS A 216 -15.45 19.06 -33.81
CA HIS A 216 -16.87 19.08 -34.12
C HIS A 216 -17.16 18.72 -35.59
N GLY A 217 -16.24 19.02 -36.52
CA GLY A 217 -16.37 18.62 -37.92
C GLY A 217 -16.29 17.11 -38.12
N LEU A 218 -15.31 16.47 -37.47
CA LEU A 218 -15.17 15.01 -37.46
C LEU A 218 -16.34 14.33 -36.74
N PHE A 219 -16.82 14.92 -35.64
CA PHE A 219 -18.02 14.43 -34.96
C PHE A 219 -19.26 14.49 -35.88
N ALA A 220 -19.49 15.62 -36.56
CA ALA A 220 -20.61 15.78 -37.48
C ALA A 220 -20.52 14.81 -38.68
N GLU A 221 -19.31 14.52 -39.17
CA GLU A 221 -19.10 13.47 -40.16
C GLU A 221 -19.51 12.10 -39.61
N GLN A 222 -19.04 11.74 -38.40
CA GLN A 222 -19.40 10.49 -37.75
C GLN A 222 -20.91 10.38 -37.47
N ALA A 223 -21.55 11.47 -37.04
CA ALA A 223 -22.99 11.50 -36.78
C ALA A 223 -23.83 11.29 -38.04
N ARG A 224 -23.36 11.76 -39.21
CA ARG A 224 -23.99 11.44 -40.51
C ARG A 224 -23.74 10.01 -40.94
N LEU A 225 -22.59 9.43 -40.61
CA LEU A 225 -22.25 8.05 -40.96
C LEU A 225 -23.06 7.02 -40.15
N THR A 226 -23.26 7.27 -38.85
CA THR A 226 -23.93 6.33 -37.93
C THR A 226 -24.95 7.02 -37.03
N PRO A 227 -26.02 7.64 -37.59
CA PRO A 227 -26.93 8.50 -36.84
C PRO A 227 -27.67 7.78 -35.70
N GLU A 228 -28.06 6.52 -35.91
CA GLU A 228 -28.80 5.72 -34.91
C GLU A 228 -27.90 4.94 -33.94
N ALA A 229 -26.56 4.99 -34.11
CA ALA A 229 -25.66 4.34 -33.17
C ALA A 229 -25.67 5.09 -31.83
N VAL A 230 -25.53 4.35 -30.73
CA VAL A 230 -25.43 4.95 -29.38
C VAL A 230 -24.09 5.67 -29.27
N ALA A 231 -24.13 6.97 -28.99
CA ALA A 231 -22.96 7.79 -28.71
C ALA A 231 -22.67 7.84 -27.20
N LEU A 232 -23.73 7.92 -26.39
CA LEU A 232 -23.64 8.10 -24.94
C LEU A 232 -24.72 7.28 -24.22
N ASP A 233 -24.31 6.58 -23.17
CA ASP A 233 -25.18 5.81 -22.26
C ASP A 233 -24.92 6.29 -20.82
N TRP A 234 -25.98 6.76 -20.14
CA TRP A 234 -25.93 7.21 -18.74
C TRP A 234 -27.26 6.92 -18.04
N ARG A 235 -27.22 6.12 -16.97
CA ARG A 235 -28.43 5.70 -16.22
C ARG A 235 -29.50 5.12 -17.16
N SER A 236 -30.69 5.73 -17.21
CA SER A 236 -31.79 5.35 -18.11
C SER A 236 -31.77 6.09 -19.44
N GLU A 237 -30.88 7.07 -19.62
CA GLU A 237 -30.77 7.88 -20.82
C GLU A 237 -29.74 7.29 -21.79
N ARG A 238 -30.14 7.12 -23.06
CA ARG A 238 -29.25 6.74 -24.15
C ARG A 238 -29.41 7.72 -25.29
N LEU A 239 -28.30 8.36 -25.67
CA LEU A 239 -28.25 9.29 -26.78
C LEU A 239 -27.61 8.63 -27.98
N THR A 240 -28.33 8.66 -29.09
CA THR A 240 -27.76 8.36 -30.41
C THR A 240 -26.86 9.50 -30.88
N TYR A 241 -25.98 9.23 -31.85
CA TYR A 241 -25.18 10.28 -32.48
C TYR A 241 -26.05 11.41 -33.04
N ARG A 242 -27.19 11.10 -33.67
CA ARG A 242 -28.14 12.11 -34.17
C ARG A 242 -28.69 12.98 -33.04
N GLN A 243 -29.14 12.38 -31.95
CA GLN A 243 -29.72 13.12 -30.81
C GLN A 243 -28.67 14.00 -30.13
N LEU A 244 -27.44 13.49 -29.95
CA LEU A 244 -26.34 14.28 -29.40
C LEU A 244 -25.96 15.46 -30.32
N ASP A 245 -25.99 15.26 -31.64
CA ASP A 245 -25.73 16.30 -32.64
C ASP A 245 -26.80 17.41 -32.58
N LEU A 246 -28.09 17.04 -32.53
CA LEU A 246 -29.20 17.99 -32.44
C LEU A 246 -29.20 18.80 -31.13
N ARG A 247 -29.00 18.14 -29.97
CA ARG A 247 -28.93 18.85 -28.68
C ARG A 247 -27.76 19.82 -28.62
N SER A 248 -26.60 19.41 -29.13
CA SER A 248 -25.43 20.30 -29.16
C SER A 248 -25.59 21.45 -30.17
N ASP A 249 -26.30 21.26 -31.29
CA ASP A 249 -26.66 22.33 -32.23
C ASP A 249 -27.58 23.38 -31.57
N GLU A 250 -28.57 22.93 -30.82
CA GLU A 250 -29.47 23.83 -30.09
C GLU A 250 -28.74 24.66 -29.04
N LEU A 251 -27.92 24.01 -28.21
CA LEU A 251 -27.13 24.71 -27.21
C LEU A 251 -26.10 25.65 -27.87
N ALA A 252 -25.50 25.28 -29.00
CA ALA A 252 -24.58 26.15 -29.74
C ALA A 252 -25.27 27.46 -30.17
N ARG A 253 -26.51 27.38 -30.68
CA ARG A 253 -27.31 28.58 -31.03
C ARG A 253 -27.57 29.46 -29.81
N ARG A 254 -27.83 28.87 -28.65
CA ARG A 254 -28.07 29.61 -27.40
C ARG A 254 -26.80 30.26 -26.86
N VAL A 255 -25.65 29.58 -26.96
CA VAL A 255 -24.33 30.13 -26.60
C VAL A 255 -23.99 31.35 -27.46
N VAL A 256 -24.24 31.27 -28.77
CA VAL A 256 -24.04 32.42 -29.68
C VAL A 256 -25.03 33.54 -29.41
N ALA A 257 -26.30 33.23 -29.14
CA ALA A 257 -27.32 34.22 -28.78
C ALA A 257 -27.01 34.93 -27.45
N ALA A 258 -26.32 34.26 -26.53
CA ALA A 258 -25.81 34.84 -25.27
C ALA A 258 -24.58 35.74 -25.46
N GLY A 259 -24.08 35.89 -26.70
CA GLY A 259 -23.03 36.83 -27.05
C GLY A 259 -21.61 36.25 -27.08
N ALA A 260 -21.45 34.92 -27.08
CA ALA A 260 -20.15 34.30 -27.33
C ALA A 260 -19.74 34.48 -28.80
N ALA A 261 -18.51 34.94 -29.05
CA ALA A 261 -17.94 35.09 -30.39
C ALA A 261 -16.91 33.99 -30.69
N PRO A 262 -16.62 33.69 -31.97
CA PRO A 262 -15.59 32.71 -32.32
C PRO A 262 -14.24 33.05 -31.68
N GLY A 263 -13.58 32.05 -31.09
CA GLY A 263 -12.39 32.21 -30.26
C GLY A 263 -12.67 32.54 -28.78
N ASP A 264 -13.94 32.74 -28.39
CA ASP A 264 -14.30 32.91 -26.98
C ASP A 264 -14.13 31.65 -26.15
N ARG A 265 -13.92 31.85 -24.83
CA ARG A 265 -13.93 30.77 -23.84
C ARG A 265 -15.31 30.73 -23.21
N VAL A 266 -15.93 29.57 -23.24
CA VAL A 266 -17.22 29.32 -22.59
C VAL A 266 -17.00 28.29 -21.48
N ALA A 267 -17.37 28.64 -20.25
CA ALA A 267 -17.20 27.73 -19.13
C ALA A 267 -18.32 26.69 -19.06
N LEU A 268 -17.97 25.46 -18.66
CA LEU A 268 -18.90 24.34 -18.49
C LEU A 268 -18.82 23.84 -17.04
N ARG A 269 -19.90 24.06 -16.26
CA ARG A 269 -20.05 23.59 -14.87
C ARG A 269 -21.25 22.65 -14.76
N THR A 270 -21.14 21.47 -15.36
CA THR A 270 -22.23 20.49 -15.46
C THR A 270 -21.93 19.16 -14.75
N GLY A 271 -20.71 18.99 -14.24
CA GLY A 271 -20.23 17.72 -13.69
C GLY A 271 -20.06 16.64 -14.77
N ARG A 272 -19.84 15.39 -14.35
CA ARG A 272 -19.67 14.24 -15.26
C ARG A 272 -21.03 13.67 -15.71
N THR A 273 -21.76 14.44 -16.49
CA THR A 273 -23.11 14.14 -16.99
C THR A 273 -23.16 14.26 -18.52
N PRO A 274 -24.23 13.80 -19.19
CA PRO A 274 -24.42 14.00 -20.63
C PRO A 274 -24.31 15.47 -21.04
N ASP A 275 -24.73 16.38 -20.15
CA ASP A 275 -24.67 17.83 -20.37
C ASP A 275 -23.26 18.35 -20.61
N PHE A 276 -22.23 17.71 -20.03
CA PHE A 276 -20.85 18.10 -20.31
C PHE A 276 -20.47 17.81 -21.76
N VAL A 277 -20.85 16.64 -22.29
CA VAL A 277 -20.55 16.23 -23.67
C VAL A 277 -21.33 17.10 -24.66
N VAL A 278 -22.61 17.35 -24.37
CA VAL A 278 -23.45 18.28 -25.14
C VAL A 278 -22.84 19.69 -25.12
N GLY A 279 -22.44 20.18 -23.95
CA GLY A 279 -21.81 21.48 -23.74
C GLY A 279 -20.50 21.63 -24.50
N ALA A 280 -19.59 20.66 -24.39
CA ALA A 280 -18.32 20.69 -25.09
C ALA A 280 -18.53 20.73 -26.61
N LEU A 281 -19.39 19.88 -27.16
CA LEU A 281 -19.74 19.91 -28.58
C LEU A 281 -20.37 21.24 -29.00
N ALA A 282 -21.31 21.76 -28.20
CA ALA A 282 -22.01 23.01 -28.48
C ALA A 282 -21.05 24.22 -28.53
N VAL A 283 -20.13 24.29 -27.58
CA VAL A 283 -19.10 25.34 -27.52
C VAL A 283 -18.17 25.26 -28.74
N LEU A 284 -17.72 24.06 -29.10
CA LEU A 284 -16.87 23.87 -30.28
C LEU A 284 -17.61 24.20 -31.59
N LYS A 285 -18.91 23.87 -31.68
CA LYS A 285 -19.79 24.23 -32.82
C LYS A 285 -20.06 25.72 -32.91
N ALA A 286 -20.08 26.43 -31.78
CA ALA A 286 -20.13 27.89 -31.73
C ALA A 286 -18.79 28.56 -32.12
N GLY A 287 -17.75 27.77 -32.44
CA GLY A 287 -16.40 28.25 -32.74
C GLY A 287 -15.65 28.78 -31.52
N CYS A 288 -16.09 28.40 -30.32
CA CYS A 288 -15.50 28.77 -29.05
C CYS A 288 -14.66 27.62 -28.48
N ALA A 289 -13.83 27.92 -27.48
CA ALA A 289 -13.11 26.94 -26.68
C ALA A 289 -13.84 26.69 -25.35
N TYR A 290 -13.96 25.44 -24.93
CA TYR A 290 -14.58 25.14 -23.63
C TYR A 290 -13.57 25.24 -22.48
N LEU A 291 -14.04 25.73 -21.33
CA LEU A 291 -13.32 25.72 -20.06
C LEU A 291 -14.11 24.83 -19.08
N PRO A 292 -13.66 23.60 -18.79
CA PRO A 292 -14.32 22.75 -17.80
C PRO A 292 -14.12 23.31 -16.38
N LEU A 293 -15.18 23.27 -15.57
CA LEU A 293 -15.16 23.60 -14.14
C LEU A 293 -15.92 22.53 -13.36
N GLU A 294 -15.33 22.04 -12.25
CA GLU A 294 -16.07 21.12 -11.37
C GLU A 294 -17.13 21.87 -10.57
N PRO A 295 -18.34 21.29 -10.38
CA PRO A 295 -19.38 21.88 -9.56
C PRO A 295 -18.94 22.15 -8.11
N ASP A 296 -18.09 21.30 -7.58
CA ASP A 296 -17.61 21.23 -6.21
C ASP A 296 -16.35 22.10 -5.94
N TYR A 297 -15.90 22.89 -6.92
CA TYR A 297 -14.88 23.90 -6.68
C TYR A 297 -15.38 25.01 -5.74
N PRO A 298 -14.53 25.51 -4.81
CA PRO A 298 -14.82 26.70 -4.03
C PRO A 298 -15.17 27.89 -4.94
N ALA A 299 -16.12 28.72 -4.51
CA ALA A 299 -16.64 29.84 -5.29
C ALA A 299 -15.55 30.83 -5.71
N GLU A 300 -14.59 31.13 -4.81
CA GLU A 300 -13.47 32.04 -5.09
C GLU A 300 -12.55 31.49 -6.19
N ARG A 301 -12.23 30.19 -6.14
CA ARG A 301 -11.43 29.53 -7.17
C ARG A 301 -12.15 29.54 -8.52
N ALA A 302 -13.44 29.22 -8.53
CA ALA A 302 -14.24 29.25 -9.75
C ALA A 302 -14.31 30.68 -10.33
N ALA A 303 -14.54 31.70 -9.50
CA ALA A 303 -14.53 33.10 -9.90
C ALA A 303 -13.17 33.52 -10.49
N TRP A 304 -12.07 33.11 -9.86
CA TRP A 304 -10.72 33.39 -10.35
C TRP A 304 -10.47 32.76 -11.73
N LEU A 305 -10.85 31.49 -11.93
CA LEU A 305 -10.70 30.80 -13.22
C LEU A 305 -11.54 31.47 -14.32
N LEU A 306 -12.78 31.86 -14.00
CA LEU A 306 -13.64 32.59 -14.92
C LEU A 306 -13.03 33.94 -15.32
N ALA A 307 -12.44 34.66 -14.36
CA ALA A 307 -11.78 35.94 -14.58
C ALA A 307 -10.49 35.82 -15.41
N ASP A 308 -9.57 34.91 -15.04
CA ASP A 308 -8.30 34.68 -15.75
C ASP A 308 -8.56 34.21 -17.20
N SER A 309 -9.62 33.43 -17.42
CA SER A 309 -10.06 33.00 -18.76
C SER A 309 -10.93 34.00 -19.52
N SER A 310 -11.24 35.16 -18.94
CA SER A 310 -12.12 36.18 -19.54
C SER A 310 -13.44 35.58 -20.06
N VAL A 311 -14.08 34.74 -19.25
CA VAL A 311 -15.32 34.03 -19.60
C VAL A 311 -16.51 35.00 -19.52
N ARG A 312 -17.37 34.98 -20.53
CA ARG A 312 -18.62 35.77 -20.58
C ARG A 312 -19.89 34.94 -20.58
N VAL A 313 -19.77 33.67 -20.94
CA VAL A 313 -20.89 32.71 -20.97
C VAL A 313 -20.49 31.49 -20.15
N LEU A 314 -21.34 31.13 -19.20
CA LEU A 314 -21.21 29.94 -18.35
C LEU A 314 -22.41 29.04 -18.62
N VAL A 315 -22.17 27.80 -19.02
CA VAL A 315 -23.19 26.75 -19.06
C VAL A 315 -23.11 25.98 -17.75
N ALA A 316 -24.18 25.98 -16.96
CA ALA A 316 -24.19 25.35 -15.64
C ALA A 316 -25.45 24.51 -15.44
N ALA A 317 -25.28 23.30 -14.89
CA ALA A 317 -26.38 22.47 -14.43
C ALA A 317 -26.69 22.77 -12.95
N GLY A 318 -27.98 22.93 -12.62
CA GLY A 318 -28.44 23.27 -11.27
C GLY A 318 -28.17 24.73 -10.87
N ASP A 319 -28.42 25.05 -9.60
CA ASP A 319 -28.21 26.38 -9.04
C ASP A 319 -26.71 26.69 -8.87
N LEU A 320 -26.33 27.95 -9.09
CA LEU A 320 -24.99 28.43 -8.79
C LEU A 320 -24.85 28.72 -7.29
N PRO A 321 -23.65 28.55 -6.71
CA PRO A 321 -23.38 29.03 -5.36
C PRO A 321 -23.72 30.51 -5.23
N THR A 322 -24.41 30.89 -4.15
CA THR A 322 -24.87 32.28 -3.93
C THR A 322 -23.73 33.30 -3.83
N ASP A 323 -22.53 32.84 -3.53
CA ASP A 323 -21.29 33.58 -3.35
C ASP A 323 -20.38 33.56 -4.60
N LEU A 324 -20.77 32.89 -5.69
CA LEU A 324 -19.99 32.87 -6.93
C LEU A 324 -20.05 34.23 -7.64
N ALA A 325 -18.95 34.98 -7.59
CA ALA A 325 -18.80 36.24 -8.31
C ALA A 325 -18.62 36.00 -9.82
N PHE A 326 -19.70 36.13 -10.59
CA PHE A 326 -19.69 36.05 -12.05
C PHE A 326 -20.66 37.06 -12.68
N GLU A 327 -20.14 37.97 -13.51
CA GLU A 327 -20.93 39.05 -14.16
C GLU A 327 -21.41 38.69 -15.58
N GLY A 328 -21.17 37.46 -16.04
CA GLY A 328 -21.53 36.99 -17.38
C GLY A 328 -22.93 36.39 -17.49
N THR A 329 -23.27 35.89 -18.69
CA THR A 329 -24.54 35.21 -18.94
C THR A 329 -24.46 33.74 -18.54
N VAL A 330 -25.40 33.29 -17.72
CA VAL A 330 -25.52 31.89 -17.30
C VAL A 330 -26.61 31.22 -18.14
N LEU A 331 -26.27 30.09 -18.75
CA LEU A 331 -27.19 29.27 -19.54
C LEU A 331 -27.36 27.90 -18.89
N ALA A 332 -28.60 27.41 -18.85
CA ALA A 332 -28.86 26.00 -18.59
C ALA A 332 -28.44 25.14 -19.81
N PRO A 333 -28.00 23.88 -19.64
CA PRO A 333 -27.58 23.00 -20.73
C PRO A 333 -28.64 22.80 -21.83
N GLY A 334 -29.92 22.84 -21.46
CA GLY A 334 -31.05 22.74 -22.40
C GLY A 334 -32.07 21.68 -21.96
N PRO A 335 -33.17 21.50 -22.70
CA PRO A 335 -34.16 20.47 -22.41
C PRO A 335 -33.60 19.05 -22.64
N GLU A 336 -34.10 18.08 -21.86
CA GLU A 336 -33.75 16.65 -21.98
C GLU A 336 -34.27 16.00 -23.28
N ALA A 337 -35.05 16.70 -24.11
CA ALA A 337 -35.51 16.18 -25.39
C ALA A 337 -35.16 17.17 -26.51
N ALA A 338 -34.47 16.70 -27.55
CA ALA A 338 -34.26 17.47 -28.76
C ALA A 338 -35.53 17.49 -29.61
N ASP A 339 -35.79 18.60 -30.29
CA ASP A 339 -36.76 18.63 -31.37
C ASP A 339 -36.21 17.81 -32.56
N GLU A 340 -36.69 16.57 -32.72
CA GLU A 340 -36.25 15.65 -33.77
C GLU A 340 -36.68 16.10 -35.18
N ASP A 341 -37.65 17.02 -35.28
CA ASP A 341 -38.08 17.65 -36.53
C ASP A 341 -37.24 18.89 -36.89
N ALA A 342 -36.34 19.34 -36.01
CA ALA A 342 -35.44 20.45 -36.29
C ALA A 342 -34.43 20.08 -37.38
N ALA A 343 -34.30 20.95 -38.39
CA ALA A 343 -33.32 20.75 -39.45
C ALA A 343 -31.89 20.68 -38.85
N PRO A 344 -31.09 19.65 -39.19
CA PRO A 344 -29.68 19.59 -38.81
C PRO A 344 -28.97 20.84 -39.32
N GLY A 345 -28.22 21.53 -38.47
CA GLY A 345 -27.71 22.85 -38.83
C GLY A 345 -26.86 23.46 -37.74
N THR A 346 -25.55 23.32 -37.93
CA THR A 346 -24.52 24.02 -37.14
C THR A 346 -24.67 25.52 -37.29
N VAL A 347 -24.31 26.27 -36.24
CA VAL A 347 -23.97 27.68 -36.41
C VAL A 347 -22.82 27.72 -37.40
N ALA A 348 -23.02 28.32 -38.58
CA ALA A 348 -22.02 28.35 -39.64
C ALA A 348 -20.89 29.34 -39.28
N VAL A 349 -20.01 28.93 -38.37
CA VAL A 349 -18.81 29.65 -37.98
C VAL A 349 -17.60 28.98 -38.63
N PRO A 350 -16.75 29.70 -39.39
CA PRO A 350 -15.51 29.14 -39.88
C PRO A 350 -14.56 28.91 -38.71
N VAL A 351 -14.15 27.65 -38.49
CA VAL A 351 -13.18 27.24 -37.46
C VAL A 351 -12.09 26.42 -38.14
N ALA A 352 -10.84 26.70 -37.83
CA ALA A 352 -9.68 26.00 -38.33
C ALA A 352 -9.08 25.05 -37.28
N ALA A 353 -8.31 24.06 -37.73
CA ALA A 353 -7.70 23.07 -36.84
C ALA A 353 -6.66 23.65 -35.86
N HIS A 354 -6.17 24.87 -36.11
CA HIS A 354 -5.24 25.59 -35.22
C HIS A 354 -5.96 26.52 -34.22
N ASP A 355 -7.30 26.62 -34.30
CA ASP A 355 -8.09 27.34 -33.33
C ASP A 355 -8.19 26.59 -32.00
N LEU A 356 -8.44 27.34 -30.94
CA LEU A 356 -8.48 26.83 -29.58
C LEU A 356 -9.69 25.92 -29.41
N ALA A 357 -9.47 24.70 -28.91
CA ALA A 357 -10.53 23.76 -28.60
C ALA A 357 -10.93 23.83 -27.12
N TYR A 358 -9.94 23.87 -26.23
CA TYR A 358 -10.20 24.01 -24.80
C TYR A 358 -9.02 24.64 -24.06
N VAL A 359 -9.33 25.12 -22.86
CA VAL A 359 -8.33 25.52 -21.87
C VAL A 359 -8.49 24.62 -20.66
N CYS A 360 -7.40 24.03 -20.18
CA CYS A 360 -7.38 23.28 -18.93
C CYS A 360 -6.32 23.89 -18.01
N TYR A 361 -6.65 24.03 -16.73
CA TYR A 361 -5.73 24.63 -15.77
C TYR A 361 -4.88 23.57 -15.09
N THR A 362 -3.58 23.84 -15.04
CA THR A 362 -2.61 23.04 -14.30
C THR A 362 -1.99 23.88 -13.20
N SER A 363 -1.35 23.22 -12.23
CA SER A 363 -0.63 23.90 -11.15
C SER A 363 0.62 24.63 -11.69
N GLY A 364 0.87 25.84 -11.20
CA GLY A 364 1.92 26.73 -11.73
C GLY A 364 3.13 26.86 -10.82
N THR A 365 4.34 26.89 -11.39
CA THR A 365 5.61 27.01 -10.63
C THR A 365 5.76 28.35 -9.91
N THR A 366 5.01 29.38 -10.33
CA THR A 366 4.92 30.70 -9.68
C THR A 366 3.81 30.77 -8.62
N GLY A 367 3.16 29.65 -8.36
CA GLY A 367 2.10 29.48 -7.38
C GLY A 367 0.71 29.97 -7.77
N LYS A 368 0.47 30.25 -9.06
CA LYS A 368 -0.88 30.48 -9.60
C LYS A 368 -1.17 29.44 -10.68
N PRO A 369 -2.42 28.94 -10.79
CA PRO A 369 -2.78 28.03 -11.87
C PRO A 369 -2.44 28.61 -13.24
N LYS A 370 -2.05 27.76 -14.19
CA LYS A 370 -1.72 28.14 -15.57
C LYS A 370 -2.66 27.43 -16.54
N GLY A 371 -3.39 28.21 -17.34
CA GLY A 371 -4.29 27.69 -18.37
C GLY A 371 -3.50 27.21 -19.58
N VAL A 372 -3.52 25.91 -19.88
CA VAL A 372 -2.90 25.32 -21.07
C VAL A 372 -3.87 25.46 -22.25
N GLU A 373 -3.42 26.13 -23.30
CA GLU A 373 -4.21 26.40 -24.50
C GLU A 373 -4.07 25.27 -25.52
N VAL A 374 -5.06 24.39 -25.62
CA VAL A 374 -5.04 23.22 -26.53
C VAL A 374 -5.88 23.49 -27.77
N VAL A 375 -5.32 23.22 -28.95
CA VAL A 375 -5.99 23.46 -30.25
C VAL A 375 -6.60 22.18 -30.82
N HIS A 376 -7.56 22.32 -31.73
CA HIS A 376 -8.29 21.18 -32.32
C HIS A 376 -7.38 20.07 -32.85
N ARG A 377 -6.36 20.40 -33.64
CA ARG A 377 -5.44 19.40 -34.24
C ARG A 377 -4.68 18.60 -33.19
N ASN A 378 -4.43 19.15 -31.99
CA ASN A 378 -3.73 18.42 -30.94
C ASN A 378 -4.57 17.23 -30.47
N VAL A 379 -5.87 17.47 -30.24
CA VAL A 379 -6.84 16.43 -29.86
C VAL A 379 -7.02 15.42 -30.99
N VAL A 380 -7.16 15.90 -32.23
CA VAL A 380 -7.32 15.02 -33.39
C VAL A 380 -6.12 14.09 -33.56
N ARG A 381 -4.89 14.58 -33.32
CA ARG A 381 -3.68 13.76 -33.32
C ARG A 381 -3.71 12.67 -32.26
N LEU A 382 -4.25 12.96 -31.07
CA LEU A 382 -4.34 11.99 -29.98
C LEU A 382 -5.25 10.80 -30.35
N VAL A 383 -6.37 11.05 -31.04
CA VAL A 383 -7.44 10.04 -31.16
C VAL A 383 -7.72 9.54 -32.59
N LYS A 384 -7.16 10.16 -33.63
CA LYS A 384 -7.31 9.70 -35.03
C LYS A 384 -6.01 9.09 -35.54
N GLY A 385 -6.08 7.84 -35.97
CA GLY A 385 -4.92 7.11 -36.49
C GLY A 385 -3.91 6.72 -35.40
N ALA A 386 -4.35 6.68 -34.15
CA ALA A 386 -3.53 6.26 -33.02
C ALA A 386 -3.19 4.76 -33.09
N ASP A 387 -2.00 4.41 -32.63
CA ASP A 387 -1.44 3.06 -32.62
C ASP A 387 -1.19 2.50 -31.20
N TYR A 388 -1.42 3.31 -30.16
CA TYR A 388 -1.20 2.94 -28.76
C TYR A 388 -2.39 2.19 -28.14
N VAL A 389 -3.61 2.43 -28.62
CA VAL A 389 -4.82 1.64 -28.34
C VAL A 389 -5.69 1.55 -29.60
N ARG A 390 -6.68 0.66 -29.59
CA ARG A 390 -7.66 0.53 -30.67
C ARG A 390 -8.81 1.51 -30.47
N PHE A 391 -9.14 2.23 -31.55
CA PHE A 391 -10.38 2.99 -31.70
C PHE A 391 -11.28 2.39 -32.78
N GLY A 392 -12.58 2.62 -32.70
CA GLY A 392 -13.54 2.16 -33.70
C GLY A 392 -14.97 1.99 -33.16
N PRO A 393 -15.92 1.56 -34.01
CA PRO A 393 -17.33 1.44 -33.64
C PRO A 393 -17.61 0.33 -32.63
N ASP A 394 -16.69 -0.63 -32.45
CA ASP A 394 -16.81 -1.67 -31.42
C ASP A 394 -16.29 -1.22 -30.04
N VAL A 395 -15.69 -0.03 -29.95
CA VAL A 395 -15.06 0.48 -28.73
C VAL A 395 -16.08 1.18 -27.85
N ARG A 396 -16.08 0.78 -26.57
CA ARG A 396 -16.86 1.41 -25.50
C ARG A 396 -15.90 1.90 -24.44
N ILE A 397 -15.92 3.20 -24.17
CA ILE A 397 -15.05 3.84 -23.18
C ILE A 397 -15.91 4.25 -21.99
N LEU A 398 -15.43 3.92 -20.78
CA LEU A 398 -15.96 4.44 -19.53
C LEU A 398 -14.99 5.54 -19.03
N PRO A 399 -15.37 6.83 -19.08
CA PRO A 399 -14.52 7.91 -18.60
C PRO A 399 -14.39 7.88 -17.07
N THR A 400 -13.16 7.81 -16.57
CA THR A 400 -12.85 7.85 -15.14
C THR A 400 -12.20 9.17 -14.73
N GLY A 401 -11.59 9.89 -15.67
CA GLY A 401 -10.95 11.16 -15.43
C GLY A 401 -11.96 12.24 -14.99
N SER A 402 -11.50 13.16 -14.14
CA SER A 402 -12.24 14.38 -13.85
C SER A 402 -12.31 15.27 -15.10
N ILE A 403 -13.44 15.96 -15.28
CA ILE A 403 -13.72 16.72 -16.51
C ILE A 403 -12.78 17.90 -16.72
N VAL A 404 -12.09 18.35 -15.67
CA VAL A 404 -11.14 19.47 -15.70
C VAL A 404 -9.74 19.09 -16.17
N PHE A 405 -9.45 17.79 -16.27
CA PHE A 405 -8.16 17.28 -16.72
C PHE A 405 -8.20 16.82 -18.18
N ASP A 406 -7.05 16.88 -18.84
CA ASP A 406 -6.89 16.52 -20.24
C ASP A 406 -6.98 15.02 -20.52
N ALA A 407 -7.01 14.16 -19.50
CA ALA A 407 -7.33 12.74 -19.68
C ALA A 407 -8.72 12.52 -20.30
N ASN A 408 -9.69 13.37 -19.93
CA ASN A 408 -11.03 13.36 -20.49
C ASN A 408 -11.04 13.56 -22.02
N THR A 409 -10.01 14.24 -22.57
CA THR A 409 -9.85 14.39 -24.03
C THR A 409 -9.68 13.03 -24.73
N PHE A 410 -8.85 12.14 -24.18
CA PHE A 410 -8.71 10.78 -24.68
C PHE A 410 -10.02 10.00 -24.55
N GLU A 411 -10.64 10.06 -23.36
CA GLU A 411 -11.81 9.24 -23.04
C GLU A 411 -13.02 9.61 -23.90
N MET A 412 -13.32 10.91 -24.00
CA MET A 412 -14.48 11.43 -24.72
C MET A 412 -14.28 11.39 -26.24
N TRP A 413 -13.21 12.03 -26.75
CA TRP A 413 -13.01 12.16 -28.19
C TRP A 413 -12.49 10.87 -28.83
N GLY A 414 -11.85 9.99 -28.06
CA GLY A 414 -11.43 8.65 -28.48
C GLY A 414 -12.60 7.82 -28.98
N ALA A 415 -13.71 7.82 -28.26
CA ALA A 415 -14.94 7.15 -28.67
C ALA A 415 -15.67 7.93 -29.76
N LEU A 416 -16.00 9.20 -29.51
CA LEU A 416 -16.97 9.96 -30.32
C LEU A 416 -16.47 10.29 -31.73
N LEU A 417 -15.17 10.44 -31.95
CA LEU A 417 -14.60 10.73 -33.28
C LEU A 417 -14.31 9.47 -34.10
N ASN A 418 -14.55 8.29 -33.53
CA ASN A 418 -14.26 6.99 -34.14
C ASN A 418 -15.48 6.05 -34.18
N GLY A 419 -16.67 6.55 -33.90
CA GLY A 419 -17.93 5.79 -33.96
C GLY A 419 -18.21 4.90 -32.77
N GLY A 420 -17.39 4.96 -31.71
CA GLY A 420 -17.59 4.22 -30.46
C GLY A 420 -18.67 4.86 -29.57
N SER A 421 -18.79 4.39 -28.33
CA SER A 421 -19.76 4.91 -27.36
C SER A 421 -19.13 5.20 -25.99
N LEU A 422 -19.68 6.20 -25.29
CA LEU A 422 -19.33 6.52 -23.91
C LEU A 422 -20.33 5.90 -22.93
N ARG A 423 -19.84 5.29 -21.85
CA ARG A 423 -20.64 4.93 -20.67
C ARG A 423 -20.25 5.85 -19.53
N LEU A 424 -21.14 6.73 -19.12
CA LEU A 424 -20.93 7.58 -17.97
C LEU A 424 -21.44 6.88 -16.71
N VAL A 425 -20.72 7.04 -15.60
CA VAL A 425 -21.07 6.52 -14.28
C VAL A 425 -20.86 7.61 -13.23
N ASP A 426 -21.43 7.44 -12.04
CA ASP A 426 -21.23 8.36 -10.91
C ASP A 426 -19.83 8.20 -10.31
N SER A 427 -19.29 9.23 -9.65
CA SER A 427 -17.91 9.23 -9.14
C SER A 427 -17.67 8.10 -8.13
N ASP A 428 -18.64 7.82 -7.27
CA ASP A 428 -18.56 6.74 -6.28
C ASP A 428 -18.42 5.35 -6.93
N THR A 429 -19.08 5.14 -8.08
CA THR A 429 -18.96 3.90 -8.87
C THR A 429 -17.54 3.65 -9.36
N VAL A 430 -16.77 4.70 -9.66
CA VAL A 430 -15.38 4.57 -10.15
C VAL A 430 -14.40 4.20 -9.03
N LEU A 431 -14.72 4.53 -7.78
CA LEU A 431 -13.84 4.32 -6.62
C LEU A 431 -14.03 2.95 -5.94
N ASP A 432 -15.09 2.24 -6.31
CA ASP A 432 -15.50 0.94 -5.78
C ASP A 432 -15.34 -0.13 -6.86
N ALA A 433 -14.46 -1.11 -6.62
CA ALA A 433 -14.09 -2.12 -7.61
C ALA A 433 -15.28 -2.95 -8.08
N SER A 434 -16.27 -3.20 -7.23
CA SER A 434 -17.36 -4.12 -7.56
C SER A 434 -18.55 -3.43 -8.20
N LEU A 435 -18.82 -2.17 -7.85
CA LEU A 435 -19.66 -1.31 -8.66
C LEU A 435 -19.05 -1.12 -10.06
N LEU A 436 -17.75 -0.82 -10.13
CA LEU A 436 -17.04 -0.64 -11.41
C LEU A 436 -17.03 -1.94 -12.22
N GLY A 437 -16.68 -3.09 -11.62
CA GLY A 437 -16.61 -4.38 -12.28
C GLY A 437 -17.93 -4.82 -12.91
N ARG A 438 -19.06 -4.56 -12.23
CA ARG A 438 -20.41 -4.76 -12.78
C ARG A 438 -20.65 -3.89 -14.02
N GLU A 439 -20.36 -2.59 -13.92
CA GLU A 439 -20.50 -1.67 -15.05
C GLU A 439 -19.64 -2.10 -16.25
N LEU A 440 -18.38 -2.51 -16.01
CA LEU A 440 -17.47 -2.99 -17.04
C LEU A 440 -18.03 -4.23 -17.77
N ALA A 441 -18.58 -5.19 -17.02
CA ALA A 441 -19.12 -6.42 -17.58
C ALA A 441 -20.48 -6.21 -18.29
N GLU A 442 -21.45 -5.56 -17.62
CA GLU A 442 -22.82 -5.38 -18.11
C GLU A 442 -22.85 -4.55 -19.38
N HIS A 443 -22.11 -3.43 -19.38
CA HIS A 443 -22.05 -2.53 -20.53
C HIS A 443 -20.97 -2.93 -21.55
N ARG A 444 -20.25 -4.04 -21.30
CA ARG A 444 -19.19 -4.58 -22.17
C ARG A 444 -18.18 -3.50 -22.56
N ILE A 445 -17.65 -2.81 -21.55
CA ILE A 445 -16.64 -1.79 -21.70
C ILE A 445 -15.37 -2.43 -22.24
N THR A 446 -14.76 -1.82 -23.26
CA THR A 446 -13.60 -2.41 -23.94
C THR A 446 -12.31 -1.71 -23.56
N THR A 447 -12.38 -0.42 -23.25
CA THR A 447 -11.20 0.42 -23.05
C THR A 447 -11.44 1.35 -21.89
N MET A 448 -10.46 1.46 -21.01
CA MET A 448 -10.50 2.39 -19.89
C MET A 448 -9.12 3.00 -19.68
N TRP A 449 -9.10 4.21 -19.14
CA TRP A 449 -7.88 4.81 -18.62
C TRP A 449 -8.03 5.00 -17.11
N LEU A 450 -6.93 4.85 -16.37
CA LEU A 450 -6.85 5.10 -14.93
C LEU A 450 -5.57 5.84 -14.58
N THR A 451 -5.65 6.69 -13.56
CA THR A 451 -4.44 7.16 -12.88
C THR A 451 -3.79 6.00 -12.13
N SER A 452 -2.46 5.99 -12.01
CA SER A 452 -1.73 4.92 -11.31
C SER A 452 -2.22 4.68 -9.88
N PRO A 453 -2.55 5.71 -9.07
CA PRO A 453 -3.05 5.50 -7.71
C PRO A 453 -4.46 4.91 -7.66
N LEU A 454 -5.37 5.38 -8.52
CA LEU A 454 -6.70 4.80 -8.62
C LEU A 454 -6.64 3.34 -9.11
N PHE A 455 -5.78 3.06 -10.09
CA PHE A 455 -5.49 1.70 -10.52
C PHE A 455 -5.00 0.83 -9.37
N ASN A 456 -4.01 1.28 -8.61
CA ASN A 456 -3.49 0.51 -7.47
C ASN A 456 -4.59 0.24 -6.43
N GLN A 457 -5.38 1.26 -6.09
CA GLN A 457 -6.51 1.13 -5.17
C GLN A 457 -7.51 0.06 -5.65
N LEU A 458 -7.89 0.11 -6.92
CA LEU A 458 -8.85 -0.84 -7.50
C LEU A 458 -8.25 -2.26 -7.59
N VAL A 459 -6.95 -2.39 -7.86
CA VAL A 459 -6.26 -3.69 -7.90
C VAL A 459 -6.13 -4.32 -6.51
N GLU A 460 -5.98 -3.52 -5.44
CA GLU A 460 -5.99 -4.03 -4.06
C GLU A 460 -7.40 -4.43 -3.59
N GLN A 461 -8.44 -3.84 -4.19
CA GLN A 461 -9.81 -4.28 -3.98
C GLN A 461 -10.09 -5.57 -4.78
N ASP A 462 -10.00 -5.51 -6.10
CA ASP A 462 -10.04 -6.68 -6.98
C ASP A 462 -9.38 -6.40 -8.35
N ALA A 463 -8.30 -7.11 -8.66
CA ALA A 463 -7.62 -7.04 -9.95
C ALA A 463 -8.44 -7.63 -11.12
N SER A 464 -9.39 -8.52 -10.82
CA SER A 464 -10.15 -9.30 -11.79
C SER A 464 -11.26 -8.50 -12.49
N ILE A 465 -11.67 -7.36 -11.92
CA ILE A 465 -12.70 -6.47 -12.46
C ILE A 465 -12.37 -5.98 -13.88
N PHE A 466 -11.08 -5.95 -14.23
CA PHE A 466 -10.61 -5.51 -15.55
C PHE A 466 -10.73 -6.59 -16.63
N ARG A 467 -11.08 -7.83 -16.31
CA ARG A 467 -11.23 -8.94 -17.28
C ARG A 467 -12.11 -8.62 -18.50
N PRO A 468 -13.23 -7.87 -18.39
CA PRO A 468 -14.04 -7.51 -19.56
C PRO A 468 -13.34 -6.59 -20.55
N LEU A 469 -12.30 -5.88 -20.11
CA LEU A 469 -11.56 -4.93 -20.94
C LEU A 469 -10.73 -5.68 -22.00
N ARG A 470 -10.47 -4.97 -23.10
CA ARG A 470 -9.47 -5.33 -24.10
C ARG A 470 -8.16 -4.61 -23.82
N GLU A 471 -8.25 -3.31 -23.51
CA GLU A 471 -7.11 -2.44 -23.28
C GLU A 471 -7.34 -1.59 -22.03
N LEU A 472 -6.36 -1.57 -21.13
CA LEU A 472 -6.38 -0.72 -19.95
C LEU A 472 -5.13 0.16 -19.96
N VAL A 473 -5.34 1.46 -20.11
CA VAL A 473 -4.27 2.45 -20.07
C VAL A 473 -4.11 2.94 -18.63
N VAL A 474 -2.89 2.89 -18.10
CA VAL A 474 -2.57 3.38 -16.76
C VAL A 474 -1.49 4.44 -16.87
N GLY A 475 -1.65 5.56 -16.20
CA GLY A 475 -0.69 6.65 -16.33
C GLY A 475 -0.85 7.73 -15.27
N GLY A 476 -0.23 8.87 -15.49
CA GLY A 476 -0.32 9.99 -14.56
C GLY A 476 0.64 9.92 -13.38
N ASP A 477 1.19 8.76 -12.99
CA ASP A 477 2.30 8.59 -12.03
C ASP A 477 3.22 7.39 -12.40
N ALA A 478 4.29 7.17 -11.63
CA ALA A 478 5.09 5.95 -11.72
C ALA A 478 4.22 4.72 -11.39
N LEU A 479 4.26 3.72 -12.27
CA LEU A 479 3.47 2.51 -12.10
C LEU A 479 4.08 1.57 -11.06
N SER A 480 3.23 0.86 -10.32
CA SER A 480 3.66 -0.15 -9.36
C SER A 480 3.80 -1.52 -10.04
N SER A 481 5.01 -2.07 -10.04
CA SER A 481 5.26 -3.42 -10.59
C SER A 481 4.41 -4.50 -9.95
N ALA A 482 4.15 -4.41 -8.64
CA ALA A 482 3.32 -5.40 -7.94
C ALA A 482 1.87 -5.39 -8.46
N HIS A 483 1.27 -4.22 -8.60
CA HIS A 483 -0.12 -4.09 -9.06
C HIS A 483 -0.27 -4.43 -10.54
N ILE A 484 0.70 -4.03 -11.39
CA ILE A 484 0.73 -4.42 -12.80
C ILE A 484 0.84 -5.96 -12.93
N GLY A 485 1.72 -6.59 -12.14
CA GLY A 485 1.83 -8.05 -12.08
C GLY A 485 0.51 -8.73 -11.72
N LYS A 486 -0.16 -8.26 -10.66
CA LYS A 486 -1.49 -8.76 -10.24
C LYS A 486 -2.51 -8.75 -11.38
N VAL A 487 -2.59 -7.67 -12.15
CA VAL A 487 -3.54 -7.58 -13.29
C VAL A 487 -3.09 -8.44 -14.46
N MET A 488 -1.80 -8.54 -14.77
CA MET A 488 -1.32 -9.48 -15.81
C MET A 488 -1.63 -10.95 -15.47
N ASP A 489 -1.66 -11.29 -14.19
CA ASP A 489 -2.02 -12.63 -13.71
C ASP A 489 -3.54 -12.86 -13.71
N ALA A 490 -4.31 -11.89 -13.19
CA ALA A 490 -5.76 -11.99 -13.10
C ALA A 490 -6.48 -11.81 -14.44
N CYS A 491 -5.90 -11.04 -15.35
CA CYS A 491 -6.53 -10.57 -16.60
C CYS A 491 -5.59 -10.80 -17.81
N PRO A 492 -5.19 -12.04 -18.13
CA PRO A 492 -4.17 -12.31 -19.15
C PRO A 492 -4.57 -11.90 -20.59
N GLY A 493 -5.86 -11.65 -20.83
CA GLY A 493 -6.38 -11.17 -22.12
C GLY A 493 -6.40 -9.64 -22.26
N VAL A 494 -6.08 -8.89 -21.21
CA VAL A 494 -6.08 -7.42 -21.20
C VAL A 494 -4.70 -6.91 -21.60
N THR A 495 -4.64 -6.02 -22.59
CA THR A 495 -3.41 -5.30 -22.92
C THR A 495 -3.26 -4.10 -21.98
N LEU A 496 -2.24 -4.14 -21.12
CA LEU A 496 -1.89 -3.02 -20.26
C LEU A 496 -0.99 -2.03 -21.01
N VAL A 497 -1.33 -0.75 -20.96
CA VAL A 497 -0.57 0.33 -21.62
C VAL A 497 -0.16 1.38 -20.60
N ASN A 498 1.14 1.64 -20.45
CA ASN A 498 1.62 2.78 -19.69
C ASN A 498 1.49 4.05 -20.54
N GLY A 499 0.71 5.03 -20.09
CA GLY A 499 0.49 6.31 -20.76
C GLY A 499 1.25 7.46 -20.09
N TYR A 500 2.20 8.07 -20.81
CA TYR A 500 2.93 9.24 -20.35
C TYR A 500 2.70 10.45 -21.27
N GLY A 501 2.36 11.58 -20.67
CA GLY A 501 2.32 12.87 -21.35
C GLY A 501 1.97 13.99 -20.36
N PRO A 502 2.58 15.17 -20.51
CA PRO A 502 2.12 16.37 -19.84
C PRO A 502 0.95 16.99 -20.60
N THR A 503 0.15 17.79 -19.90
CA THR A 503 -0.97 18.54 -20.47
C THR A 503 -0.56 19.45 -21.63
N GLU A 504 0.63 20.02 -21.56
CA GLU A 504 1.22 20.86 -22.61
C GLU A 504 1.56 20.13 -23.91
N ASN A 505 1.49 18.80 -23.94
CA ASN A 505 1.58 18.00 -25.16
C ASN A 505 0.37 17.07 -25.35
N THR A 506 -0.77 17.47 -24.79
CA THR A 506 -2.11 16.89 -24.98
C THR A 506 -2.21 15.41 -24.60
N THR A 507 -2.36 15.15 -23.30
CA THR A 507 -2.65 13.83 -22.70
C THR A 507 -1.54 12.80 -22.80
N PHE A 508 -1.25 12.28 -24.01
CA PHE A 508 -0.23 11.24 -24.23
C PHE A 508 0.77 11.67 -25.31
N SER A 509 2.04 11.53 -24.95
CA SER A 509 3.17 11.80 -25.83
C SER A 509 3.96 10.53 -26.13
N VAL A 510 4.10 9.68 -25.11
CA VAL A 510 4.88 8.45 -25.14
C VAL A 510 4.05 7.36 -24.46
N THR A 511 4.01 6.17 -25.05
CA THR A 511 3.27 5.03 -24.48
C THR A 511 4.06 3.75 -24.58
N HIS A 512 3.84 2.83 -23.64
CA HIS A 512 4.44 1.49 -23.64
C HIS A 512 3.36 0.43 -23.45
N ARG A 513 3.30 -0.57 -24.34
CA ARG A 513 2.51 -1.79 -24.07
C ARG A 513 3.33 -2.67 -23.15
N LEU A 514 2.83 -2.90 -21.94
CA LEU A 514 3.57 -3.57 -20.88
C LEU A 514 3.65 -5.08 -21.11
N ASP A 515 4.83 -5.64 -20.87
CA ASP A 515 5.06 -7.08 -20.83
C ASP A 515 5.57 -7.54 -19.45
N ARG A 516 5.61 -8.85 -19.23
CA ARG A 516 6.09 -9.41 -17.95
C ARG A 516 7.57 -9.11 -17.66
N SER A 517 8.38 -8.91 -18.69
CA SER A 517 9.80 -8.57 -18.52
C SER A 517 10.02 -7.14 -18.01
N ASP A 518 9.04 -6.25 -18.20
CA ASP A 518 9.05 -4.88 -17.69
C ASP A 518 8.82 -4.77 -16.17
N LEU A 519 8.37 -5.83 -15.48
CA LEU A 519 8.03 -5.76 -14.05
C LEU A 519 9.23 -5.42 -13.16
N GLY A 520 10.45 -5.72 -13.59
CA GLY A 520 11.67 -5.29 -12.88
C GLY A 520 11.85 -3.77 -12.91
N ARG A 521 11.40 -3.11 -13.99
CA ARG A 521 11.47 -1.66 -14.16
C ARG A 521 10.59 -1.19 -15.31
N ILE A 522 9.47 -0.55 -14.99
CA ILE A 522 8.45 -0.16 -15.97
C ILE A 522 8.90 1.09 -16.77
N PRO A 523 9.11 0.99 -18.10
CA PRO A 523 9.44 2.15 -18.94
C PRO A 523 8.19 2.97 -19.30
N ILE A 524 8.39 4.18 -19.82
CA ILE A 524 7.30 5.03 -20.33
C ILE A 524 7.05 4.85 -21.84
N GLY A 525 7.98 4.22 -22.56
CA GLY A 525 7.72 3.68 -23.90
C GLY A 525 8.28 4.49 -25.05
N ARG A 526 7.57 4.50 -26.18
CA ARG A 526 7.98 5.22 -27.40
C ARG A 526 7.02 6.36 -27.73
N PRO A 527 7.47 7.40 -28.44
CA PRO A 527 6.57 8.46 -28.89
C PRO A 527 5.41 7.89 -29.71
N ILE A 528 4.19 8.39 -29.49
CA ILE A 528 3.01 7.97 -30.27
C ILE A 528 3.01 8.63 -31.65
N ALA A 529 2.16 8.16 -32.56
CA ALA A 529 2.02 8.74 -33.90
C ALA A 529 1.98 10.29 -33.90
N ASN A 530 2.79 10.90 -34.76
CA ASN A 530 2.95 12.36 -34.91
C ASN A 530 3.40 13.07 -33.62
N SER A 531 4.18 12.37 -32.79
CA SER A 531 4.88 12.89 -31.60
C SER A 531 6.35 12.64 -31.73
N THR A 532 7.15 13.55 -31.21
CA THR A 532 8.59 13.31 -31.03
C THR A 532 8.96 13.46 -29.57
N ALA A 533 10.00 12.76 -29.16
CA ALA A 533 10.61 12.91 -27.86
C ALA A 533 12.12 12.97 -28.04
N TYR A 534 12.77 13.85 -27.28
CA TYR A 534 14.21 14.01 -27.27
C TYR A 534 14.69 14.03 -25.83
N VAL A 535 15.72 13.26 -25.53
CA VAL A 535 16.43 13.34 -24.25
C VAL A 535 17.60 14.29 -24.47
N LEU A 536 17.56 15.48 -23.88
CA LEU A 536 18.52 16.56 -24.13
C LEU A 536 19.36 16.89 -22.89
N ASP A 537 20.61 17.30 -23.12
CA ASP A 537 21.48 17.85 -22.07
C ASP A 537 21.11 19.30 -21.72
N GLU A 538 21.79 19.89 -20.73
CA GLU A 538 21.55 21.27 -20.30
C GLU A 538 21.80 22.33 -21.38
N ARG A 539 22.52 21.97 -22.46
CA ARG A 539 22.81 22.84 -23.61
C ARG A 539 21.82 22.60 -24.75
N GLY A 540 20.82 21.74 -24.57
CA GLY A 540 19.82 21.40 -25.59
C GLY A 540 20.32 20.41 -26.65
N ARG A 541 21.42 19.69 -26.39
CA ARG A 541 21.98 18.71 -27.33
C ARG A 541 21.45 17.30 -27.05
N PRO A 542 21.23 16.44 -28.07
CA PRO A 542 20.77 15.08 -27.85
C PRO A 542 21.72 14.26 -26.98
N CYS A 543 21.16 13.59 -25.97
CA CYS A 543 21.86 12.64 -25.14
C CYS A 543 21.99 11.30 -25.88
N PRO A 544 23.16 10.65 -25.81
CA PRO A 544 23.35 9.30 -26.32
C PRO A 544 22.48 8.24 -25.62
N VAL A 545 22.37 7.05 -26.20
CA VAL A 545 21.62 5.93 -25.59
C VAL A 545 22.19 5.61 -24.20
N GLY A 546 21.30 5.39 -23.22
CA GLY A 546 21.64 5.09 -21.83
C GLY A 546 22.05 6.30 -20.97
N VAL A 547 22.18 7.49 -21.55
CA VAL A 547 22.58 8.71 -20.82
C VAL A 547 21.33 9.47 -20.35
N PRO A 548 21.22 9.79 -19.04
CA PRO A 548 20.17 10.66 -18.53
C PRO A 548 20.18 12.07 -19.16
N GLY A 549 19.00 12.63 -19.42
CA GLY A 549 18.81 14.01 -19.85
C GLY A 549 17.37 14.47 -19.65
N GLU A 550 17.11 15.75 -19.89
CA GLU A 550 15.76 16.32 -19.83
C GLU A 550 14.91 15.79 -21.00
N LEU A 551 13.71 15.31 -20.70
CA LEU A 551 12.76 14.86 -21.70
C LEU A 551 12.03 16.05 -22.32
N CYS A 552 12.33 16.36 -23.57
CA CYS A 552 11.69 17.39 -24.37
C CYS A 552 10.76 16.75 -25.41
N LEU A 553 9.53 17.25 -25.52
CA LEU A 553 8.48 16.62 -26.32
C LEU A 553 8.07 17.52 -27.48
N GLY A 554 7.97 16.98 -28.68
CA GLY A 554 7.62 17.69 -29.89
C GLY A 554 6.47 17.05 -30.67
N GLY A 555 6.28 17.53 -31.89
CA GLY A 555 5.25 17.06 -32.81
C GLY A 555 3.89 17.72 -32.61
N ALA A 556 2.85 17.11 -33.18
CA ALA A 556 1.54 17.72 -33.33
C ALA A 556 0.68 17.75 -32.05
N GLY A 557 1.14 17.15 -30.95
CA GLY A 557 0.47 17.24 -29.65
C GLY A 557 0.77 18.55 -28.90
N VAL A 558 1.81 19.29 -29.31
CA VAL A 558 2.32 20.44 -28.55
C VAL A 558 1.26 21.53 -28.55
N ALA A 559 0.85 21.93 -27.35
CA ALA A 559 -0.16 22.94 -27.11
C ALA A 559 0.29 24.31 -27.64
N ARG A 560 -0.67 25.25 -27.75
CA ARG A 560 -0.37 26.62 -28.20
C ARG A 560 0.56 27.32 -27.21
N GLY A 561 0.31 27.17 -25.92
CA GLY A 561 1.08 27.79 -24.85
C GLY A 561 0.27 27.91 -23.57
N TYR A 562 0.64 28.89 -22.74
CA TYR A 562 -0.09 29.24 -21.53
C TYR A 562 -0.88 30.53 -21.70
N LEU A 563 -2.17 30.49 -21.34
CA LEU A 563 -3.11 31.60 -21.44
C LEU A 563 -2.59 32.81 -20.67
N GLY A 564 -2.44 33.94 -21.37
CA GLY A 564 -2.00 35.20 -20.76
C GLY A 564 -0.60 35.16 -20.13
N ARG A 565 0.26 34.20 -20.53
CA ARG A 565 1.62 34.02 -20.00
C ARG A 565 2.66 33.79 -21.11
N PRO A 566 2.95 34.81 -21.96
CA PRO A 566 3.87 34.66 -23.09
C PRO A 566 5.31 34.37 -22.69
N GLU A 567 5.79 34.94 -21.57
CA GLU A 567 7.16 34.71 -21.07
C GLU A 567 7.36 33.25 -20.64
N LEU A 568 6.44 32.72 -19.83
CA LEU A 568 6.46 31.31 -19.41
C LEU A 568 6.28 30.37 -20.62
N THR A 569 5.48 30.79 -21.60
CA THR A 569 5.33 30.05 -22.86
C THR A 569 6.66 29.98 -23.60
N ALA A 570 7.39 31.10 -23.75
CA ALA A 570 8.69 31.10 -24.42
C ALA A 570 9.76 30.30 -23.64
N GLU A 571 9.69 30.25 -22.32
CA GLU A 571 10.59 29.45 -21.48
C GLU A 571 10.40 27.93 -21.68
N ARG A 572 9.13 27.48 -21.78
CA ARG A 572 8.79 26.05 -21.81
C ARG A 572 8.54 25.49 -23.21
N PHE A 573 8.02 26.31 -24.12
CA PHE A 573 7.75 25.96 -25.52
C PHE A 573 8.83 26.56 -26.41
N VAL A 574 9.98 25.90 -26.46
CA VAL A 574 11.18 26.37 -27.16
C VAL A 574 11.16 25.94 -28.63
N PRO A 575 11.93 26.58 -29.53
CA PRO A 575 12.07 26.11 -30.91
C PRO A 575 12.57 24.67 -30.98
N ASP A 576 12.01 23.87 -31.90
CA ASP A 576 12.49 22.52 -32.19
C ASP A 576 13.55 22.56 -33.31
N PRO A 577 14.85 22.34 -32.99
CA PRO A 577 15.90 22.35 -34.00
C PRO A 577 15.95 21.08 -34.86
N PHE A 578 15.17 20.05 -34.50
CA PHE A 578 15.16 18.74 -35.15
C PHE A 578 13.90 18.51 -36.01
N GLY A 579 12.84 19.26 -35.73
CA GLY A 579 11.57 19.23 -36.45
C GLY A 579 11.54 20.12 -37.70
N PRO A 580 10.38 20.19 -38.38
CA PRO A 580 10.18 21.11 -39.49
C PRO A 580 10.26 22.58 -39.05
N GLU A 581 10.45 23.48 -40.00
CA GLU A 581 10.53 24.92 -39.73
C GLU A 581 9.30 25.42 -38.95
N GLY A 582 9.56 26.13 -37.84
CA GLY A 582 8.52 26.64 -36.95
C GLY A 582 7.97 25.63 -35.92
N ALA A 583 8.48 24.39 -35.90
CA ALA A 583 8.15 23.43 -34.85
C ALA A 583 8.69 23.88 -33.47
N ARG A 584 8.05 23.37 -32.42
CA ARG A 584 8.37 23.69 -31.02
C ARG A 584 8.47 22.43 -30.18
N LEU A 585 9.37 22.46 -29.20
CA LEU A 585 9.48 21.47 -28.13
C LEU A 585 8.88 22.03 -26.85
N TYR A 586 8.16 21.18 -26.12
CA TYR A 586 7.81 21.39 -24.74
C TYR A 586 8.88 20.76 -23.82
N ARG A 587 9.48 21.58 -22.96
CA ARG A 587 10.43 21.12 -21.92
C ARG A 587 9.65 20.60 -20.70
N SER A 588 9.63 19.29 -20.52
CA SER A 588 8.76 18.66 -19.50
C SER A 588 9.24 18.85 -18.06
N GLY A 589 10.55 19.08 -17.85
CA GLY A 589 11.19 19.05 -16.54
C GLY A 589 11.48 17.65 -15.99
N ASP A 590 11.10 16.60 -16.73
CA ASP A 590 11.34 15.21 -16.35
C ASP A 590 12.71 14.72 -16.83
N LEU A 591 13.37 13.90 -16.01
CA LEU A 591 14.63 13.23 -16.35
C LEU A 591 14.32 11.87 -16.95
N ALA A 592 14.90 11.56 -18.11
CA ALA A 592 14.69 10.31 -18.81
C ALA A 592 15.99 9.82 -19.48
N ARG A 593 15.99 8.59 -19.98
CA ARG A 593 17.04 8.09 -20.88
C ARG A 593 16.48 7.14 -21.93
N TRP A 594 17.16 7.07 -23.07
CA TRP A 594 16.89 6.08 -24.11
C TRP A 594 17.45 4.71 -23.75
N ARG A 595 16.69 3.66 -24.05
CA ARG A 595 17.18 2.30 -24.22
C ARG A 595 17.64 2.07 -25.67
N PRO A 596 18.48 1.06 -25.94
CA PRO A 596 18.98 0.76 -27.29
C PRO A 596 17.89 0.40 -28.31
N ASP A 597 16.75 -0.09 -27.83
CA ASP A 597 15.60 -0.43 -28.66
C ASP A 597 14.79 0.82 -29.07
N GLY A 598 15.02 1.98 -28.47
CA GLY A 598 14.21 3.20 -28.66
C GLY A 598 13.06 3.33 -27.68
N VAL A 599 13.06 2.58 -26.58
CA VAL A 599 12.15 2.76 -25.44
C VAL A 599 12.73 3.78 -24.45
N ILE A 600 11.90 4.66 -23.91
CA ILE A 600 12.28 5.68 -22.94
C ILE A 600 12.01 5.18 -21.52
N GLU A 601 13.00 5.32 -20.65
CA GLU A 601 12.87 5.10 -19.21
C GLU A 601 12.79 6.42 -18.46
N PHE A 602 11.79 6.55 -17.60
CA PHE A 602 11.64 7.69 -16.69
C PHE A 602 12.56 7.53 -15.47
N LEU A 603 13.27 8.59 -15.10
CA LEU A 603 14.28 8.62 -14.03
C LEU A 603 13.89 9.52 -12.85
N GLY A 604 12.70 10.14 -12.89
CA GLY A 604 12.26 11.12 -11.91
C GLY A 604 12.22 12.53 -12.49
N ARG A 605 12.17 13.53 -11.61
CA ARG A 605 12.04 14.94 -11.98
C ARG A 605 13.31 15.72 -11.71
N ARG A 606 13.57 16.75 -12.52
CA ARG A 606 14.64 17.72 -12.27
C ARG A 606 14.22 18.80 -11.27
N ASP A 607 12.92 19.09 -11.19
CA ASP A 607 12.31 20.11 -10.33
C ASP A 607 11.55 19.51 -9.12
N PHE A 608 10.99 20.37 -8.27
CA PHE A 608 10.35 19.98 -6.99
C PHE A 608 8.86 19.61 -7.11
N GLN A 609 8.31 19.47 -8.32
CA GLN A 609 6.90 19.10 -8.48
C GLN A 609 6.66 17.67 -7.97
N VAL A 610 5.53 17.43 -7.29
CA VAL A 610 5.22 16.14 -6.69
C VAL A 610 3.87 15.62 -7.19
N LYS A 611 3.74 14.30 -7.23
CA LYS A 611 2.45 13.64 -7.50
C LYS A 611 1.88 13.14 -6.18
N VAL A 612 0.68 13.60 -5.83
CA VAL A 612 -0.02 13.26 -4.58
C VAL A 612 -1.43 12.82 -4.94
N ARG A 613 -1.80 11.59 -4.56
CA ARG A 613 -3.11 10.98 -4.90
C ARG A 613 -3.44 11.01 -6.40
N GLY A 614 -2.42 10.93 -7.27
CA GLY A 614 -2.58 10.94 -8.73
C GLY A 614 -2.66 12.35 -9.33
N PHE A 615 -2.62 13.40 -8.51
CA PHE A 615 -2.62 14.79 -8.95
C PHE A 615 -1.20 15.35 -8.99
N ARG A 616 -0.89 16.11 -10.05
CA ARG A 616 0.37 16.87 -10.16
C ARG A 616 0.23 18.16 -9.34
N VAL A 617 0.90 18.20 -8.20
CA VAL A 617 0.87 19.33 -7.28
C VAL A 617 2.21 20.07 -7.37
N GLU A 618 2.13 21.39 -7.52
CA GLU A 618 3.25 22.29 -7.28
C GLU A 618 3.29 22.67 -5.82
N PRO A 619 4.29 22.24 -5.03
CA PRO A 619 4.42 22.71 -3.66
C PRO A 619 4.46 24.23 -3.56
N ALA A 620 5.05 24.90 -4.56
CA ALA A 620 5.12 26.36 -4.65
C ALA A 620 3.75 27.07 -4.74
N GLU A 621 2.70 26.43 -5.28
CA GLU A 621 1.33 26.97 -5.29
C GLU A 621 0.71 26.95 -3.91
N VAL A 622 0.94 25.86 -3.19
CA VAL A 622 0.54 25.75 -1.79
C VAL A 622 1.35 26.71 -0.93
N GLU A 623 2.66 26.85 -1.16
CA GLU A 623 3.53 27.82 -0.48
C GLU A 623 3.07 29.27 -0.71
N ALA A 624 2.70 29.63 -1.95
CA ALA A 624 2.23 30.96 -2.28
C ALA A 624 0.89 31.29 -1.61
N ALA A 625 -0.05 30.34 -1.57
CA ALA A 625 -1.30 30.48 -0.84
C ALA A 625 -1.06 30.58 0.68
N MET A 626 -0.09 29.83 1.22
CA MET A 626 0.32 29.97 2.62
C MET A 626 0.91 31.35 2.92
N LEU A 627 1.72 31.90 2.01
CA LEU A 627 2.33 33.23 2.11
C LEU A 627 1.33 34.38 1.92
N ALA A 628 0.12 34.11 1.41
CA ALA A 628 -0.94 35.12 1.32
C ALA A 628 -1.48 35.53 2.70
N HIS A 629 -1.29 34.68 3.72
CA HIS A 629 -1.64 35.01 5.09
C HIS A 629 -0.66 36.07 5.66
N PRO A 630 -1.14 37.21 6.20
CA PRO A 630 -0.30 38.37 6.55
C PRO A 630 0.77 38.10 7.61
N ASP A 631 0.56 37.08 8.44
CA ASP A 631 1.50 36.67 9.49
C ASP A 631 2.45 35.51 9.10
N VAL A 632 2.40 35.01 7.85
CA VAL A 632 3.34 34.02 7.30
C VAL A 632 4.42 34.73 6.48
N ALA A 633 5.68 34.68 6.92
CA ALA A 633 6.81 35.32 6.23
C ALA A 633 7.60 34.37 5.33
N GLU A 634 7.62 33.07 5.67
CA GLU A 634 8.31 32.02 4.94
C GLU A 634 7.41 30.78 4.89
N ALA A 635 7.38 30.06 3.77
CA ALA A 635 6.67 28.79 3.64
C ALA A 635 7.44 27.83 2.72
N ILE A 636 7.38 26.53 3.01
CA ILE A 636 7.91 25.46 2.17
C ILE A 636 7.00 24.23 2.27
N VAL A 637 6.65 23.62 1.14
CA VAL A 637 5.78 22.43 1.09
C VAL A 637 6.58 21.26 0.53
N VAL A 638 6.40 20.08 1.12
CA VAL A 638 7.06 18.83 0.68
C VAL A 638 6.07 17.67 0.71
N ALA A 639 6.28 16.68 -0.16
CA ALA A 639 5.55 15.42 -0.10
C ALA A 639 6.35 14.39 0.73
N ARG A 640 5.69 13.74 1.70
CA ARG A 640 6.26 12.61 2.46
C ARG A 640 5.43 11.34 2.25
N SER A 641 6.09 10.19 2.30
CA SER A 641 5.44 8.87 2.25
C SER A 641 5.20 8.34 3.66
N ARG A 642 4.05 7.71 3.92
CA ARG A 642 3.83 7.00 5.20
C ARG A 642 4.59 5.67 5.22
N PRO A 643 5.26 5.31 6.33
CA PRO A 643 5.89 3.99 6.47
C PRO A 643 4.87 2.87 6.25
N GLY A 644 5.16 1.93 5.35
CA GLY A 644 4.36 0.72 5.11
C GLY A 644 3.12 0.85 4.21
N LYS A 645 2.73 2.05 3.75
CA LYS A 645 1.53 2.24 2.88
C LYS A 645 1.78 2.85 1.49
N GLY A 646 3.00 3.29 1.16
CA GLY A 646 3.35 3.77 -0.20
C GLY A 646 2.73 5.11 -0.63
N ASP A 647 1.62 5.55 -0.04
CA ASP A 647 0.95 6.81 -0.37
C ASP A 647 1.72 8.05 0.11
N LYS A 648 1.85 9.03 -0.79
CA LYS A 648 2.41 10.37 -0.52
C LYS A 648 1.34 11.33 -0.01
N HIS A 649 1.70 12.18 0.94
CA HIS A 649 0.87 13.28 1.45
C HIS A 649 1.68 14.58 1.54
N LEU A 650 1.00 15.73 1.45
CA LEU A 650 1.63 17.05 1.53
C LEU A 650 1.81 17.50 2.98
N CYS A 651 2.98 18.07 3.27
CA CYS A 651 3.35 18.70 4.53
C CYS A 651 3.78 20.15 4.24
N GLY A 652 3.08 21.15 4.77
CA GLY A 652 3.44 22.55 4.64
C GLY A 652 4.11 23.07 5.90
N TYR A 653 5.34 23.58 5.78
CA TYR A 653 6.10 24.20 6.86
C TYR A 653 6.11 25.70 6.67
N TYR A 654 5.97 26.47 7.74
CA TYR A 654 5.89 27.93 7.62
C TYR A 654 6.47 28.65 8.84
N ALA A 655 6.94 29.87 8.64
CA ALA A 655 7.52 30.71 9.69
C ALA A 655 7.08 32.18 9.52
N GLY A 656 7.06 32.93 10.62
CA GLY A 656 6.70 34.35 10.61
C GLY A 656 6.96 34.99 11.98
N PRO A 657 6.82 36.33 12.12
CA PRO A 657 6.99 37.00 13.41
C PRO A 657 5.96 36.55 14.46
N ARG A 658 4.75 36.18 14.00
CA ARG A 658 3.63 35.65 14.79
C ARG A 658 2.81 34.68 13.91
N PRO A 659 3.35 33.52 13.50
CA PRO A 659 2.74 32.67 12.49
C PRO A 659 1.32 32.23 12.94
N PRO A 660 0.35 32.13 12.02
CA PRO A 660 -1.02 31.74 12.36
C PRO A 660 -1.09 30.31 12.89
N GLU A 661 -2.16 30.00 13.61
CA GLU A 661 -2.45 28.62 14.01
C GLU A 661 -2.66 27.74 12.76
N PRO A 662 -2.19 26.48 12.75
CA PRO A 662 -2.28 25.58 11.60
C PRO A 662 -3.70 25.46 11.01
N ARG A 663 -4.72 25.56 11.86
CA ARG A 663 -6.12 25.48 11.44
C ARG A 663 -6.58 26.70 10.66
N ASP A 664 -6.27 27.91 11.13
CA ASP A 664 -6.64 29.15 10.43
C ASP A 664 -5.99 29.19 9.04
N LEU A 665 -4.74 28.72 8.96
CA LEU A 665 -4.04 28.57 7.69
C LEU A 665 -4.68 27.49 6.82
N ARG A 666 -5.08 26.34 7.37
CA ARG A 666 -5.80 25.30 6.60
C ARG A 666 -7.13 25.81 6.05
N ASP A 667 -7.92 26.52 6.86
CA ASP A 667 -9.25 26.98 6.45
C ASP A 667 -9.13 28.01 5.31
N LEU A 668 -8.11 28.89 5.38
CA LEU A 668 -7.73 29.76 4.26
C LEU A 668 -7.32 28.95 3.02
N LEU A 669 -6.44 27.96 3.19
CA LEU A 669 -6.00 27.12 2.07
C LEU A 669 -7.16 26.31 1.47
N ALA A 670 -8.12 25.84 2.27
CA ALA A 670 -9.27 25.08 1.81
C ALA A 670 -10.31 25.96 1.08
N ALA A 671 -10.34 27.26 1.36
CA ALA A 671 -11.14 28.23 0.62
C ALA A 671 -10.54 28.52 -0.77
N GLU A 672 -9.21 28.54 -0.90
CA GLU A 672 -8.52 28.91 -2.14
C GLU A 672 -8.07 27.72 -3.01
N LEU A 673 -7.75 26.57 -2.39
CA LEU A 673 -7.14 25.40 -3.05
C LEU A 673 -8.07 24.18 -3.10
N PRO A 674 -7.94 23.33 -4.12
CA PRO A 674 -8.60 22.03 -4.16
C PRO A 674 -8.16 21.14 -2.99
N GLY A 675 -9.06 20.28 -2.49
CA GLY A 675 -8.79 19.44 -1.31
C GLY A 675 -7.57 18.51 -1.40
N HIS A 676 -7.10 18.15 -2.60
CA HIS A 676 -5.88 17.35 -2.78
C HIS A 676 -4.58 18.16 -2.69
N MET A 677 -4.66 19.50 -2.78
CA MET A 677 -3.53 20.43 -2.62
C MET A 677 -3.40 20.96 -1.19
N VAL A 678 -4.46 20.87 -0.38
CA VAL A 678 -4.42 21.25 1.03
C VAL A 678 -3.51 20.28 1.80
N PRO A 679 -2.44 20.76 2.47
CA PRO A 679 -1.54 19.89 3.23
C PRO A 679 -2.25 19.08 4.30
N SER A 680 -1.88 17.80 4.40
CA SER A 680 -2.35 16.94 5.50
C SER A 680 -1.70 17.32 6.83
N TYR A 681 -0.55 17.99 6.77
CA TYR A 681 0.16 18.52 7.92
C TYR A 681 0.58 19.96 7.67
N LEU A 682 0.35 20.84 8.65
CA LEU A 682 0.84 22.23 8.65
C LEU A 682 1.71 22.45 9.90
N VAL A 683 2.99 22.76 9.69
CA VAL A 683 4.05 22.75 10.71
C VAL A 683 4.65 24.16 10.88
N PRO A 684 4.29 24.91 11.92
CA PRO A 684 4.93 26.20 12.19
C PRO A 684 6.35 26.00 12.70
N LEU A 685 7.30 26.78 12.20
CA LEU A 685 8.71 26.78 12.58
C LEU A 685 9.15 28.19 13.01
N PRO A 686 10.12 28.32 13.94
CA PRO A 686 10.70 29.62 14.28
C PRO A 686 11.39 30.30 13.09
N ALA A 687 12.00 29.50 12.21
CA ALA A 687 12.58 29.89 10.93
C ALA A 687 12.76 28.64 10.07
N LEU A 688 12.74 28.76 8.74
CA LEU A 688 13.05 27.61 7.89
C LEU A 688 14.55 27.27 7.95
N PRO A 689 14.95 26.00 8.06
CA PRO A 689 16.36 25.62 8.12
C PRO A 689 17.02 25.96 6.77
N LEU A 690 18.15 26.69 6.80
CA LEU A 690 18.90 27.06 5.60
C LEU A 690 20.18 26.23 5.47
N ASN A 691 20.63 26.00 4.23
CA ASN A 691 21.93 25.43 3.91
C ASN A 691 23.02 26.52 3.83
N HIS A 692 24.28 26.11 3.62
CA HIS A 692 25.44 27.01 3.50
C HIS A 692 25.35 28.04 2.35
N SER A 693 24.41 27.87 1.43
CA SER A 693 24.12 28.81 0.31
C SER A 693 22.94 29.75 0.59
N GLY A 694 22.34 29.68 1.78
CA GLY A 694 21.19 30.52 2.16
C GLY A 694 19.84 30.06 1.60
N LYS A 695 19.73 28.84 1.08
CA LYS A 695 18.46 28.24 0.60
C LYS A 695 17.88 27.28 1.64
N VAL A 696 16.56 27.10 1.66
CA VAL A 696 15.89 26.15 2.57
C VAL A 696 16.42 24.73 2.36
N ASP A 697 16.90 24.12 3.43
CA ASP A 697 17.41 22.76 3.51
C ASP A 697 16.28 21.78 3.84
N ARG A 698 15.65 21.25 2.79
CA ARG A 698 14.50 20.33 2.91
C ARG A 698 14.83 19.03 3.65
N SER A 699 16.10 18.60 3.65
CA SER A 699 16.52 17.38 4.34
C SER A 699 16.53 17.53 5.86
N ARG A 700 16.57 18.78 6.35
CA ARG A 700 16.59 19.13 7.77
C ARG A 700 15.22 19.57 8.29
N LEU A 701 14.18 19.52 7.46
CA LEU A 701 12.81 19.76 7.90
C LEU A 701 12.36 18.60 8.81
N PRO A 702 11.80 18.90 9.98
CA PRO A 702 11.36 17.87 10.93
C PRO A 702 10.25 17.01 10.32
N ASP A 703 10.18 15.73 10.70
CA ASP A 703 9.02 14.91 10.37
C ASP A 703 7.79 15.46 11.09
N PRO A 704 6.63 15.56 10.42
CA PRO A 704 5.41 16.07 11.04
C PRO A 704 4.93 15.10 12.12
N ASP A 705 4.72 15.60 13.34
CA ASP A 705 3.94 14.92 14.37
C ASP A 705 2.42 15.16 14.16
N GLY A 706 1.58 14.49 14.93
CA GLY A 706 0.13 14.66 14.83
C GLY A 706 -0.43 15.93 15.49
N ALA A 707 0.38 16.76 16.17
CA ALA A 707 -0.04 18.12 16.56
C ALA A 707 -0.27 18.98 15.31
N HIS A 708 0.44 18.62 14.23
CA HIS A 708 0.32 19.22 12.92
C HIS A 708 -0.74 18.53 12.04
N LEU A 709 -1.37 17.44 12.50
CA LEU A 709 -2.40 16.71 11.76
C LEU A 709 -3.76 17.39 11.91
N LEU A 710 -4.30 17.81 10.79
CA LEU A 710 -5.53 18.57 10.73
C LEU A 710 -6.73 17.62 10.53
N SER A 711 -7.29 17.10 11.64
CA SER A 711 -8.61 16.45 11.65
C SER A 711 -9.71 17.51 11.76
N GLY A 712 -10.93 17.26 11.27
CA GLY A 712 -12.00 18.25 11.14
C GLY A 712 -12.58 18.85 12.45
N ALA A 713 -11.96 18.60 13.61
CA ALA A 713 -12.33 19.15 14.91
C ALA A 713 -11.22 20.07 15.46
N ASP A 714 -11.58 21.12 16.19
CA ASP A 714 -10.65 22.06 16.84
C ASP A 714 -9.58 21.30 17.66
N HIS A 715 -8.30 21.58 17.40
CA HIS A 715 -7.23 21.08 18.26
C HIS A 715 -7.29 21.80 19.60
N VAL A 716 -7.96 21.19 20.56
CA VAL A 716 -7.97 21.65 21.95
C VAL A 716 -6.92 20.84 22.71
N ALA A 717 -5.84 21.51 23.10
CA ALA A 717 -4.81 20.90 23.93
C ALA A 717 -5.42 20.47 25.28
N PRO A 718 -4.98 19.34 25.84
CA PRO A 718 -5.47 18.88 27.13
C PRO A 718 -5.22 19.91 28.24
N SER A 719 -6.32 20.45 28.79
CA SER A 719 -6.31 21.51 29.79
C SER A 719 -6.30 20.97 31.22
N THR A 720 -6.91 19.80 31.42
CA THR A 720 -6.94 19.09 32.71
C THR A 720 -5.93 17.95 32.76
N GLU A 721 -5.55 17.52 33.97
CA GLU A 721 -4.61 16.41 34.17
C GLU A 721 -5.14 15.08 33.62
N ASP A 722 -6.47 14.86 33.71
CA ASP A 722 -7.16 13.72 33.13
C ASP A 722 -7.10 13.76 31.59
N GLU A 723 -7.34 14.92 30.97
CA GLU A 723 -7.22 15.12 29.52
C GLU A 723 -5.80 14.84 29.03
N ARG A 724 -4.77 15.32 29.75
CA ARG A 724 -3.35 15.08 29.38
C ARG A 724 -3.05 13.59 29.43
N THR A 725 -3.56 12.94 30.47
CA THR A 725 -3.37 11.52 30.67
C THR A 725 -3.98 10.70 29.53
N VAL A 726 -5.23 10.98 29.14
CA VAL A 726 -5.90 10.27 28.02
C VAL A 726 -5.20 10.53 26.69
N VAL A 727 -4.85 11.77 26.40
CA VAL A 727 -4.16 12.15 25.15
C VAL A 727 -2.83 11.41 25.03
N GLU A 728 -1.96 11.47 26.05
CA GLU A 728 -0.66 10.79 26.02
C GLU A 728 -0.75 9.27 25.88
N LEU A 729 -1.88 8.68 26.27
CA LEU A 729 -2.16 7.26 26.12
C LEU A 729 -2.65 6.93 24.72
N ALA A 730 -3.54 7.75 24.17
CA ALA A 730 -3.98 7.65 22.79
C ALA A 730 -2.79 7.81 21.82
N GLU A 731 -1.91 8.77 22.09
CA GLU A 731 -0.73 9.04 21.27
C GLU A 731 0.23 7.85 21.23
N ARG A 732 0.49 7.25 22.40
CA ARG A 732 1.33 6.05 22.51
C ARG A 732 0.68 4.83 21.86
N ALA A 733 -0.63 4.67 22.01
CA ALA A 733 -1.35 3.53 21.42
C ALA A 733 -1.44 3.63 19.89
N LEU A 734 -1.55 4.84 19.35
CA LEU A 734 -1.67 5.11 17.91
C LEU A 734 -0.32 5.33 17.21
N GLY A 735 0.74 5.65 17.95
CA GLY A 735 2.03 6.05 17.38
C GLY A 735 1.97 7.43 16.70
N ILE A 736 1.04 8.28 17.15
CA ILE A 736 0.78 9.62 16.61
C ILE A 736 0.86 10.59 17.79
N SER A 737 1.81 11.52 17.81
CA SER A 737 1.91 12.56 18.84
C SER A 737 0.96 13.73 18.57
N GLY A 738 0.63 14.58 19.55
CA GLY A 738 -0.17 15.80 19.39
C GLY A 738 -1.68 15.62 19.15
N ILE A 739 -2.30 14.62 19.78
CA ILE A 739 -3.74 14.38 19.64
C ILE A 739 -4.53 15.41 20.47
N GLY A 740 -5.44 16.15 19.84
CA GLY A 740 -6.34 17.09 20.53
C GLY A 740 -7.49 16.37 21.25
N VAL A 741 -8.05 16.98 22.29
CA VAL A 741 -9.06 16.28 23.12
C VAL A 741 -10.37 15.98 22.39
N HIS A 742 -10.66 16.63 21.26
CA HIS A 742 -11.85 16.38 20.45
C HIS A 742 -11.57 15.60 19.16
N HIS A 743 -10.33 15.16 18.92
CA HIS A 743 -10.02 14.34 17.76
C HIS A 743 -10.69 12.97 17.87
N ASP A 744 -11.38 12.56 16.81
CA ASP A 744 -11.95 11.21 16.74
C ASP A 744 -10.82 10.19 16.57
N LEU A 745 -10.60 9.37 17.59
CA LEU A 745 -9.53 8.40 17.62
C LEU A 745 -9.70 7.34 16.53
N ARG A 746 -10.93 7.08 16.04
CA ARG A 746 -11.22 6.09 14.99
C ARG A 746 -10.77 6.60 13.62
N ASP A 747 -10.96 7.89 13.35
CA ASP A 747 -10.43 8.55 12.15
C ASP A 747 -8.90 8.58 12.16
N LEU A 748 -8.31 8.58 13.35
CA LEU A 748 -6.87 8.43 13.57
C LEU A 748 -6.39 6.96 13.56
N GLY A 749 -7.29 6.00 13.34
CA GLY A 749 -6.98 4.59 13.20
C GLY A 749 -7.03 3.77 14.50
N ALA A 750 -7.78 4.21 15.51
CA ALA A 750 -8.02 3.46 16.74
C ALA A 750 -9.00 2.29 16.52
N ASP A 751 -8.63 1.14 17.05
CA ASP A 751 -9.41 -0.10 17.10
C ASP A 751 -9.67 -0.55 18.56
N SER A 752 -10.36 -1.68 18.75
CA SER A 752 -10.63 -2.28 20.08
C SER A 752 -9.37 -2.52 20.91
N LEU A 753 -8.25 -2.72 20.21
CA LEU A 753 -6.98 -2.87 20.85
C LEU A 753 -6.40 -1.54 21.34
N THR A 754 -6.40 -0.52 20.50
CA THR A 754 -6.00 0.84 20.86
C THR A 754 -6.80 1.31 22.07
N ALA A 755 -8.10 0.99 22.10
CA ALA A 755 -8.96 1.25 23.24
C ALA A 755 -8.57 0.48 24.51
N THR A 756 -8.11 -0.77 24.37
CA THR A 756 -7.59 -1.58 25.50
C THR A 756 -6.31 -0.95 26.07
N LEU A 757 -5.37 -0.53 25.22
CA LEU A 757 -4.14 0.12 25.66
C LEU A 757 -4.42 1.45 26.37
N ILE A 758 -5.37 2.23 25.85
CA ILE A 758 -5.83 3.48 26.49
C ILE A 758 -6.47 3.18 27.84
N ALA A 759 -7.38 2.20 27.93
CA ALA A 759 -8.04 1.81 29.18
C ALA A 759 -7.05 1.36 30.26
N VAL A 760 -6.10 0.48 29.89
CA VAL A 760 -5.06 -0.02 30.80
C VAL A 760 -4.18 1.12 31.29
N GLY A 761 -3.71 1.98 30.38
CA GLY A 761 -2.85 3.08 30.79
C GLY A 761 -3.59 4.16 31.61
N LEU A 762 -4.89 4.34 31.38
CA LEU A 762 -5.72 5.25 32.19
C LEU A 762 -5.82 4.75 33.61
N GLN A 763 -6.02 3.44 33.75
CA GLN A 763 -6.06 2.78 35.04
C GLN A 763 -4.74 2.87 35.79
N GLU A 764 -3.60 2.76 35.09
CA GLU A 764 -2.28 2.88 35.72
C GLU A 764 -1.97 4.28 36.21
N ARG A 765 -2.35 5.31 35.45
CA ARG A 765 -2.03 6.70 35.77
C ARG A 765 -3.00 7.34 36.75
N LEU A 766 -4.29 7.00 36.63
CA LEU A 766 -5.36 7.63 37.43
C LEU A 766 -5.80 6.74 38.59
N GLY A 767 -5.36 5.47 38.65
CA GLY A 767 -5.74 4.53 39.69
C GLY A 767 -7.24 4.19 39.69
N ARG A 768 -7.93 4.37 38.56
CA ARG A 768 -9.38 4.14 38.39
C ARG A 768 -9.62 3.13 37.28
N HIS A 769 -10.46 2.13 37.52
CA HIS A 769 -10.84 1.17 36.49
C HIS A 769 -11.73 1.85 35.45
N PHE A 770 -11.34 1.81 34.18
CA PHE A 770 -12.10 2.38 33.08
C PHE A 770 -12.41 1.29 32.04
N PRO A 771 -13.69 0.97 31.76
CA PRO A 771 -14.03 -0.13 30.87
C PRO A 771 -13.53 0.13 29.44
N VAL A 772 -13.00 -0.91 28.78
CA VAL A 772 -12.58 -0.82 27.35
C VAL A 772 -13.76 -0.40 26.47
N SER A 773 -14.97 -0.88 26.76
CA SER A 773 -16.21 -0.48 26.08
C SER A 773 -16.49 1.02 26.21
N ALA A 774 -16.16 1.63 27.35
CA ALA A 774 -16.32 3.06 27.57
C ALA A 774 -15.33 3.87 26.71
N VAL A 775 -14.10 3.39 26.50
CA VAL A 775 -13.13 4.02 25.59
C VAL A 775 -13.60 3.94 24.14
N LEU A 776 -14.12 2.78 23.72
CA LEU A 776 -14.62 2.58 22.36
C LEU A 776 -15.83 3.47 22.04
N ARG A 777 -16.76 3.59 22.99
CA ARG A 777 -17.96 4.43 22.84
C ARG A 777 -17.65 5.93 22.85
N ALA A 778 -16.57 6.33 23.52
CA ALA A 778 -16.26 7.74 23.69
C ALA A 778 -15.87 8.43 22.37
N GLY A 779 -15.18 7.71 21.47
CA GLY A 779 -14.71 8.23 20.18
C GLY A 779 -13.62 9.31 20.27
N THR A 780 -13.56 10.10 21.36
CA THR A 780 -12.63 11.24 21.54
C THR A 780 -12.05 11.27 22.96
N PRO A 781 -10.83 11.82 23.17
CA PRO A 781 -10.26 11.95 24.51
C PRO A 781 -11.12 12.73 25.52
N ALA A 782 -11.83 13.78 25.09
CA ALA A 782 -12.70 14.59 25.93
C ALA A 782 -13.87 13.77 26.46
N ARG A 783 -14.50 12.97 25.59
CA ARG A 783 -15.61 12.10 26.00
C ARG A 783 -15.14 10.97 26.93
N ILE A 784 -13.90 10.49 26.77
CA ILE A 784 -13.27 9.55 27.71
C ILE A 784 -13.16 10.21 29.09
N VAL A 785 -12.71 11.47 29.16
CA VAL A 785 -12.61 12.23 30.43
C VAL A 785 -13.97 12.51 31.05
N GLU A 786 -14.99 12.83 30.27
CA GLU A 786 -16.37 12.97 30.78
C GLU A 786 -16.87 11.67 31.39
N LEU A 787 -16.70 10.55 30.69
CA LEU A 787 -17.08 9.23 31.20
C LEU A 787 -16.27 8.85 32.46
N LEU A 788 -14.99 9.25 32.56
CA LEU A 788 -14.18 9.09 33.76
C LEU A 788 -14.72 9.90 34.95
N ARG A 789 -15.33 11.07 34.70
CA ARG A 789 -15.96 11.91 35.71
C ARG A 789 -17.35 11.38 36.10
N GLU A 790 -18.13 10.92 35.13
CA GLU A 790 -19.47 10.32 35.31
C GLU A 790 -19.42 8.99 36.07
N ALA A 791 -18.38 8.17 35.84
CA ALA A 791 -18.21 6.87 36.51
C ALA A 791 -17.98 6.96 38.02
N GLY A 792 -17.62 8.14 38.56
CA GLY A 792 -17.30 8.33 39.97
C GLY A 792 -16.08 7.51 40.44
N SER A 793 -15.61 7.80 41.66
CA SER A 793 -14.47 7.10 42.28
C SER A 793 -14.86 5.68 42.70
N GLY A 794 -14.98 4.75 41.75
CA GLY A 794 -14.95 3.32 42.07
C GLY A 794 -13.56 2.93 42.60
N PRO A 795 -13.43 2.10 43.64
CA PRO A 795 -12.15 1.73 44.19
C PRO A 795 -11.31 1.01 43.12
N GLY A 796 -10.26 1.66 42.63
CA GLY A 796 -9.19 0.98 41.90
C GLY A 796 -8.48 0.05 42.87
N HIS A 797 -8.74 -1.25 42.74
CA HIS A 797 -8.07 -2.24 43.56
C HIS A 797 -6.69 -2.49 42.96
N SER A 798 -5.66 -1.80 43.50
CA SER A 798 -4.28 -2.18 43.22
C SER A 798 -4.01 -3.59 43.75
N VAL A 799 -3.25 -4.39 43.00
CA VAL A 799 -2.84 -5.73 43.44
C VAL A 799 -1.65 -5.54 44.39
N PRO A 800 -1.80 -5.81 45.70
CA PRO A 800 -0.71 -5.69 46.65
C PRO A 800 0.29 -6.84 46.47
N ALA A 801 1.55 -6.61 46.84
CA ALA A 801 2.53 -7.68 46.93
C ALA A 801 2.05 -8.75 47.92
N ALA A 802 2.08 -10.02 47.50
CA ALA A 802 1.74 -11.13 48.38
C ALA A 802 2.83 -11.33 49.44
N PRO A 803 2.46 -11.70 50.68
CA PRO A 803 3.44 -12.12 51.68
C PRO A 803 4.22 -13.35 51.17
N GLU A 804 5.49 -13.43 51.55
CA GLU A 804 6.33 -14.57 51.19
C GLU A 804 5.83 -15.85 51.88
N ARG A 805 5.59 -16.89 51.09
CA ARG A 805 5.05 -18.19 51.52
C ARG A 805 5.67 -19.30 50.70
N GLU A 806 5.67 -20.51 51.24
CA GLU A 806 6.13 -21.70 50.51
C GLU A 806 5.23 -22.01 49.31
N THR A 807 3.92 -21.85 49.47
CA THR A 807 2.92 -22.08 48.43
C THR A 807 1.86 -20.98 48.37
N TYR A 808 1.27 -20.81 47.19
CA TYR A 808 0.28 -19.79 46.83
C TYR A 808 -1.00 -20.43 46.25
N PRO A 809 -2.18 -19.83 46.40
CA PRO A 809 -3.41 -20.39 45.84
C PRO A 809 -3.40 -20.33 44.31
N LEU A 810 -4.15 -21.22 43.64
CA LEU A 810 -4.40 -21.11 42.20
C LEU A 810 -5.48 -20.06 41.92
N THR A 811 -5.38 -19.39 40.78
CA THR A 811 -6.51 -18.67 40.22
C THR A 811 -7.58 -19.65 39.73
N PRO A 812 -8.87 -19.26 39.61
CA PRO A 812 -9.90 -20.12 39.04
C PRO A 812 -9.51 -20.70 37.68
N GLN A 813 -8.85 -19.92 36.83
CA GLN A 813 -8.36 -20.30 35.51
C GLN A 813 -7.28 -21.39 35.61
N GLN A 814 -6.27 -21.20 36.46
CA GLN A 814 -5.23 -22.21 36.65
C GLN A 814 -5.79 -23.51 37.24
N ARG A 815 -6.72 -23.40 38.19
CA ARG A 815 -7.38 -24.56 38.81
C ARG A 815 -8.08 -25.42 37.76
N GLN A 816 -8.77 -24.78 36.81
CA GLN A 816 -9.42 -25.49 35.72
C GLN A 816 -8.42 -26.22 34.82
N LEU A 817 -7.39 -25.51 34.33
CA LEU A 817 -6.37 -26.11 33.48
C LEU A 817 -5.66 -27.28 34.16
N TYR A 818 -5.41 -27.17 35.47
CA TYR A 818 -4.85 -28.26 36.26
C TYR A 818 -5.76 -29.49 36.27
N PHE A 819 -7.07 -29.30 36.54
CA PHE A 819 -8.02 -30.41 36.56
C PHE A 819 -8.25 -31.03 35.18
N GLU A 820 -8.25 -30.24 34.11
CA GLU A 820 -8.35 -30.77 32.75
C GLU A 820 -7.10 -31.59 32.37
N GLN A 821 -5.89 -31.11 32.66
CA GLN A 821 -4.66 -31.86 32.44
C GLN A 821 -4.60 -33.13 33.31
N ALA A 822 -5.17 -33.11 34.52
CA ALA A 822 -5.21 -34.28 35.40
C ALA A 822 -6.09 -35.42 34.85
N LYS A 823 -7.06 -35.14 33.96
CA LYS A 823 -7.90 -36.17 33.33
C LYS A 823 -7.11 -37.02 32.33
N ASP A 824 -6.19 -36.38 31.60
CA ASP A 824 -5.26 -37.06 30.71
C ASP A 824 -3.85 -36.42 30.81
N PRO A 825 -2.94 -36.99 31.62
CA PRO A 825 -1.58 -36.47 31.75
C PRO A 825 -0.76 -36.48 30.45
N ARG A 826 -1.22 -37.18 29.41
CA ARG A 826 -0.58 -37.24 28.09
C ARG A 826 -1.13 -36.20 27.12
N ALA A 827 -2.08 -35.39 27.55
CA ALA A 827 -2.62 -34.30 26.78
C ALA A 827 -1.56 -33.24 26.45
N VAL A 828 -1.66 -32.68 25.25
CA VAL A 828 -0.89 -31.51 24.77
C VAL A 828 -1.79 -30.37 24.29
N HIS A 829 -3.10 -30.43 24.54
CA HIS A 829 -4.07 -29.46 24.02
C HIS A 829 -4.05 -28.10 24.74
N TYR A 830 -3.33 -28.01 25.86
CA TYR A 830 -2.99 -26.76 26.52
C TYR A 830 -1.52 -26.39 26.36
N ASN A 831 -0.81 -27.00 25.41
CA ASN A 831 0.50 -26.51 24.99
C ASN A 831 0.33 -25.31 24.04
N VAL A 832 1.28 -24.37 24.11
CA VAL A 832 1.33 -23.13 23.33
C VAL A 832 2.64 -23.10 22.55
N PRO A 833 2.74 -23.84 21.43
CA PRO A 833 3.95 -23.85 20.63
C PRO A 833 4.06 -22.63 19.71
N ILE A 834 5.22 -21.99 19.71
CA ILE A 834 5.50 -20.76 18.96
C ILE A 834 6.83 -20.84 18.22
N GLY A 835 6.95 -20.12 17.11
CA GLY A 835 8.16 -20.06 16.28
C GLY A 835 8.54 -18.65 15.82
N LEU A 836 9.84 -18.37 15.71
CA LEU A 836 10.39 -17.11 15.20
C LEU A 836 11.56 -17.38 14.23
N ASP A 837 11.59 -16.66 13.10
CA ASP A 837 12.75 -16.64 12.19
C ASP A 837 13.56 -15.36 12.43
N LEU A 838 14.75 -15.52 12.99
CA LEU A 838 15.61 -14.43 13.45
C LEU A 838 16.67 -14.06 12.40
N PRO A 839 17.22 -12.83 12.45
CA PRO A 839 18.29 -12.38 11.55
C PRO A 839 19.47 -13.35 11.47
N ALA A 840 20.10 -13.45 10.29
CA ALA A 840 21.16 -14.43 10.03
C ALA A 840 22.43 -14.21 10.88
N ASP A 841 22.64 -13.02 11.44
CA ASP A 841 23.72 -12.66 12.35
C ASP A 841 23.38 -12.95 13.84
N THR A 842 22.23 -13.56 14.12
CA THR A 842 21.87 -14.02 15.47
C THR A 842 22.83 -15.11 15.94
N ASP A 843 23.45 -14.95 17.11
CA ASP A 843 24.28 -15.96 17.77
C ASP A 843 23.37 -16.98 18.50
N PRO A 844 23.31 -18.24 18.03
CA PRO A 844 22.45 -19.27 18.61
C PRO A 844 22.77 -19.60 20.08
N GLU A 845 24.06 -19.55 20.47
CA GLU A 845 24.46 -19.85 21.85
C GLU A 845 24.09 -18.70 22.79
N ARG A 846 24.21 -17.47 22.30
CA ARG A 846 23.77 -16.29 23.05
C ARG A 846 22.26 -16.26 23.22
N LEU A 847 21.51 -16.64 22.19
CA LEU A 847 20.07 -16.80 22.26
C LEU A 847 19.66 -17.87 23.27
N ALA A 848 20.33 -19.02 23.26
CA ALA A 848 20.09 -20.08 24.23
C ALA A 848 20.30 -19.60 25.68
N ARG A 849 21.38 -18.85 25.95
CA ARG A 849 21.63 -18.25 27.27
C ARG A 849 20.55 -17.22 27.67
N ALA A 850 20.11 -16.40 26.71
CA ALA A 850 19.05 -15.41 26.95
C ALA A 850 17.70 -16.08 27.30
N LEU A 851 17.36 -17.18 26.61
CA LEU A 851 16.17 -17.99 26.91
C LEU A 851 16.21 -18.54 28.34
N SER A 852 17.36 -19.08 28.77
CA SER A 852 17.51 -19.56 30.16
C SER A 852 17.31 -18.44 31.19
N GLY A 853 17.68 -17.20 30.85
CA GLY A 853 17.50 -16.04 31.73
C GLY A 853 16.05 -15.61 31.94
N LEU A 854 15.11 -15.95 31.03
CA LEU A 854 13.71 -15.54 31.13
C LEU A 854 13.04 -16.00 32.44
N ALA A 855 13.41 -17.18 32.94
CA ALA A 855 12.84 -17.74 34.15
C ALA A 855 13.24 -16.96 35.42
N GLU A 856 14.38 -16.27 35.40
CA GLU A 856 14.78 -15.38 36.50
C GLU A 856 13.87 -14.16 36.58
N CYS A 857 13.38 -13.70 35.42
CA CYS A 857 12.58 -12.48 35.27
C CYS A 857 11.09 -12.74 35.53
N HIS A 858 10.60 -13.89 35.07
CA HIS A 858 9.19 -14.25 35.12
C HIS A 858 8.95 -15.47 36.01
N GLU A 859 8.41 -15.23 37.21
CA GLU A 859 8.10 -16.28 38.20
C GLU A 859 7.22 -17.41 37.65
N ALA A 860 6.30 -17.09 36.75
CA ALA A 860 5.42 -18.08 36.12
C ALA A 860 6.21 -19.20 35.41
N LEU A 861 7.35 -18.88 34.79
CA LEU A 861 8.18 -19.87 34.06
C LEU A 861 8.94 -20.83 34.98
N ARG A 862 9.03 -20.52 36.28
CA ARG A 862 9.64 -21.35 37.33
C ARG A 862 8.62 -21.82 38.37
N THR A 863 7.33 -21.81 38.02
CA THR A 863 6.24 -22.24 38.89
C THR A 863 5.80 -23.66 38.53
N ARG A 864 5.63 -24.51 39.55
CA ARG A 864 4.95 -25.82 39.46
C ARG A 864 3.71 -25.85 40.36
N PHE A 865 2.90 -26.89 40.24
CA PHE A 865 1.66 -27.07 40.98
C PHE A 865 1.78 -28.31 41.88
N VAL A 866 1.55 -28.15 43.19
CA VAL A 866 1.72 -29.22 44.18
C VAL A 866 0.43 -29.42 44.97
N VAL A 867 0.16 -30.65 45.40
CA VAL A 867 -0.98 -30.94 46.28
C VAL A 867 -0.54 -30.81 47.74
N GLU A 868 -1.09 -29.84 48.47
CA GLU A 868 -0.84 -29.62 49.90
C GLU A 868 -2.15 -29.54 50.67
N GLY A 869 -2.34 -30.39 51.68
CA GLY A 869 -3.54 -30.39 52.52
C GLY A 869 -4.84 -30.72 51.76
N GLY A 870 -4.76 -31.45 50.66
CA GLY A 870 -5.89 -31.78 49.79
C GLY A 870 -6.23 -30.70 48.75
N GLU A 871 -5.52 -29.57 48.74
CA GLU A 871 -5.68 -28.51 47.76
C GLU A 871 -4.47 -28.42 46.83
N VAL A 872 -4.72 -28.17 45.55
CA VAL A 872 -3.64 -27.83 44.60
C VAL A 872 -3.18 -26.41 44.88
N ARG A 873 -1.87 -26.18 44.92
CA ARG A 873 -1.23 -24.88 45.17
C ARG A 873 -0.06 -24.63 44.24
N GLN A 874 0.21 -23.35 43.95
CA GLN A 874 1.37 -22.92 43.18
C GLN A 874 2.60 -22.92 44.08
N ARG A 875 3.72 -23.43 43.57
CA ARG A 875 5.03 -23.35 44.20
C ARG A 875 6.03 -22.74 43.23
N VAL A 876 6.58 -21.60 43.63
CA VAL A 876 7.51 -20.80 42.83
C VAL A 876 8.93 -21.19 43.21
N GLU A 877 9.67 -21.84 42.30
CA GLU A 877 11.02 -22.33 42.60
C GLU A 877 12.05 -21.20 42.54
N PRO A 878 13.09 -21.16 43.41
CA PRO A 878 14.10 -20.10 43.38
C PRO A 878 14.84 -19.96 42.04
N GLY A 879 14.99 -21.07 41.32
CA GLY A 879 15.59 -21.16 39.99
C GLY A 879 15.25 -22.52 39.35
N ILE A 880 15.46 -22.63 38.04
CA ILE A 880 15.19 -23.85 37.27
C ILE A 880 16.30 -24.11 36.26
N ASP A 881 16.53 -25.38 35.94
CA ASP A 881 17.31 -25.76 34.76
C ASP A 881 16.40 -25.72 33.54
N ALA A 882 16.54 -24.68 32.72
CA ALA A 882 15.74 -24.50 31.52
C ALA A 882 16.12 -25.53 30.45
N GLU A 883 15.11 -26.15 29.83
CA GLU A 883 15.34 -27.07 28.72
C GLU A 883 15.46 -26.31 27.39
N VAL A 884 16.68 -25.86 27.08
CA VAL A 884 17.01 -25.14 25.85
C VAL A 884 18.08 -25.90 25.07
N ARG A 885 17.80 -26.24 23.80
CA ARG A 885 18.73 -26.98 22.94
C ARG A 885 19.13 -26.15 21.74
N VAL A 886 20.40 -26.24 21.34
CA VAL A 886 20.89 -25.69 20.08
C VAL A 886 21.12 -26.84 19.11
N LEU A 887 20.46 -26.81 17.96
CA LEU A 887 20.41 -27.90 16.99
C LEU A 887 20.87 -27.42 15.60
N ASP A 888 21.54 -28.28 14.84
CA ASP A 888 21.89 -28.01 13.44
C ASP A 888 20.80 -28.51 12.49
N GLY A 889 20.47 -27.70 11.49
CA GLY A 889 19.46 -28.00 10.48
C GLY A 889 18.10 -27.34 10.74
N PRO A 890 17.20 -27.33 9.73
CA PRO A 890 15.87 -26.79 9.87
C PRO A 890 15.05 -27.59 10.88
N PRO A 891 14.03 -26.97 11.50
CA PRO A 891 13.25 -27.64 12.52
C PRO A 891 12.31 -28.71 11.92
N GLY A 892 12.14 -29.84 12.62
CA GLY A 892 11.33 -30.99 12.18
C GLY A 892 9.81 -30.76 12.27
N PRO A 893 8.98 -31.81 12.17
CA PRO A 893 7.55 -31.72 12.46
C PRO A 893 7.27 -31.18 13.88
N VAL A 894 6.19 -30.42 14.05
CA VAL A 894 5.85 -29.77 15.33
C VAL A 894 5.48 -30.82 16.39
N GLU A 895 4.85 -31.91 15.96
CA GLU A 895 4.39 -33.03 16.77
C GLU A 895 5.56 -33.79 17.43
N GLU A 896 6.78 -33.69 16.89
CA GLU A 896 7.99 -34.27 17.50
C GLU A 896 8.56 -33.39 18.62
N PHE A 897 8.30 -32.08 18.57
CA PHE A 897 8.77 -31.09 19.55
C PHE A 897 7.77 -30.90 20.71
N VAL A 898 6.48 -30.87 20.38
CA VAL A 898 5.38 -30.72 21.33
C VAL A 898 5.12 -32.04 22.04
N ARG A 899 5.26 -32.04 23.37
CA ARG A 899 5.02 -33.21 24.22
C ARG A 899 4.38 -32.80 25.55
N PRO A 900 3.80 -33.75 26.30
CA PRO A 900 3.06 -33.44 27.52
C PRO A 900 3.94 -32.80 28.59
N PHE A 901 3.36 -31.92 29.40
CA PHE A 901 4.00 -31.37 30.59
C PHE A 901 3.46 -32.06 31.85
N ASP A 902 4.35 -32.36 32.79
CA ASP A 902 3.99 -32.75 34.16
C ASP A 902 3.87 -31.47 35.00
N LEU A 903 2.63 -31.09 35.37
CA LEU A 903 2.36 -29.85 36.11
C LEU A 903 3.00 -29.82 37.51
N GLU A 904 3.38 -30.97 38.05
CA GLU A 904 4.07 -31.08 39.33
C GLU A 904 5.59 -30.89 39.21
N ARG A 905 6.12 -30.69 37.99
CA ARG A 905 7.56 -30.52 37.72
C ARG A 905 7.83 -29.27 36.91
N THR A 906 8.93 -28.60 37.24
CA THR A 906 9.48 -27.50 36.44
C THR A 906 10.56 -28.01 35.47
N PRO A 907 10.78 -27.37 34.31
CA PRO A 907 10.01 -26.24 33.75
C PRO A 907 8.74 -26.66 33.01
N LEU A 908 7.73 -25.77 33.00
CA LEU A 908 6.52 -25.90 32.18
C LEU A 908 6.66 -25.21 30.82
N TRP A 909 7.89 -25.19 30.31
CA TRP A 909 8.27 -24.68 29.00
C TRP A 909 9.57 -25.33 28.52
N ARG A 910 9.83 -25.29 27.22
CA ARG A 910 11.07 -25.77 26.58
C ARG A 910 11.33 -25.01 25.27
N ALA A 911 12.56 -25.02 24.77
CA ALA A 911 12.92 -24.33 23.53
C ALA A 911 14.01 -25.05 22.71
N ASP A 912 13.89 -24.97 21.38
CA ASP A 912 14.92 -25.37 20.44
C ASP A 912 15.36 -24.17 19.58
N VAL A 913 16.67 -23.97 19.47
CA VAL A 913 17.31 -22.96 18.61
C VAL A 913 17.97 -23.69 17.45
N HIS A 914 17.43 -23.51 16.25
CA HIS A 914 17.86 -24.18 15.03
C HIS A 914 18.82 -23.31 14.22
N ARG A 915 20.00 -23.84 13.93
CA ARG A 915 20.98 -23.24 13.02
C ARG A 915 20.67 -23.70 11.61
N THR A 916 20.25 -22.77 10.75
CA THR A 916 19.87 -23.06 9.36
C THR A 916 20.79 -22.33 8.38
N PRO A 917 20.90 -22.77 7.11
CA PRO A 917 21.67 -22.06 6.09
C PRO A 917 21.18 -20.63 5.80
N THR A 918 19.92 -20.33 6.17
CA THR A 918 19.24 -19.06 5.93
C THR A 918 19.18 -18.16 7.18
N GLY A 919 19.65 -18.63 8.34
CA GLY A 919 19.65 -17.89 9.61
C GLY A 919 19.33 -18.76 10.83
N VAL A 920 18.72 -18.17 11.86
CA VAL A 920 18.38 -18.86 13.12
C VAL A 920 16.86 -18.94 13.27
N THR A 921 16.34 -20.14 13.56
CA THR A 921 14.92 -20.33 13.88
C THR A 921 14.76 -20.75 15.34
N LEU A 922 13.96 -20.02 16.11
CA LEU A 922 13.59 -20.36 17.48
C LEU A 922 12.23 -21.05 17.50
N ARG A 923 12.12 -22.20 18.17
CA ARG A 923 10.84 -22.80 18.58
C ARG A 923 10.75 -22.87 20.09
N MET A 924 9.59 -22.54 20.64
CA MET A 924 9.29 -22.68 22.07
C MET A 924 7.96 -23.41 22.25
N ASP A 925 7.86 -24.22 23.29
CA ASP A 925 6.62 -24.86 23.71
C ASP A 925 6.41 -24.55 25.19
N LEU A 926 5.25 -24.00 25.54
CA LEU A 926 4.89 -23.55 26.89
C LEU A 926 3.53 -24.12 27.29
N HIS A 927 3.30 -24.36 28.58
CA HIS A 927 1.96 -24.75 29.04
C HIS A 927 1.07 -23.53 29.33
N HIS A 928 -0.19 -23.54 28.86
CA HIS A 928 -1.15 -22.44 28.98
C HIS A 928 -1.48 -22.06 30.43
N ILE A 929 -1.16 -22.93 31.41
CA ILE A 929 -1.32 -22.65 32.85
C ILE A 929 -0.34 -21.58 33.38
N VAL A 930 0.79 -21.35 32.67
CA VAL A 930 1.82 -20.36 33.03
C VAL A 930 1.95 -19.22 32.02
N VAL A 931 1.22 -19.27 30.90
CA VAL A 931 1.29 -18.27 29.83
C VAL A 931 -0.08 -18.12 29.15
N ASP A 932 -0.41 -16.93 28.69
CA ASP A 932 -1.54 -16.66 27.79
C ASP A 932 -1.09 -15.83 26.58
N GLY A 933 -2.00 -15.57 25.62
CA GLY A 933 -1.67 -14.84 24.39
C GLY A 933 -1.08 -13.44 24.65
N PHE A 934 -1.56 -12.73 25.68
CA PHE A 934 -1.05 -11.41 26.07
C PHE A 934 0.31 -11.49 26.78
N SER A 935 0.68 -12.64 27.33
CA SER A 935 1.98 -12.86 27.96
C SER A 935 3.12 -13.00 26.94
N LEU A 936 2.84 -13.34 25.67
CA LEU A 936 3.86 -13.60 24.66
C LEU A 936 4.66 -12.35 24.28
N ALA A 937 4.00 -11.20 24.13
CA ALA A 937 4.67 -9.94 23.79
C ALA A 937 5.71 -9.50 24.85
N PRO A 938 5.36 -9.31 26.14
CA PRO A 938 6.35 -8.93 27.14
C PRO A 938 7.43 -10.00 27.35
N LEU A 939 7.10 -11.29 27.19
CA LEU A 939 8.09 -12.38 27.25
C LEU A 939 9.15 -12.25 26.15
N LEU A 940 8.74 -11.96 24.92
CA LEU A 940 9.66 -11.79 23.79
C LEU A 940 10.44 -10.48 23.84
N GLU A 941 9.84 -9.40 24.35
CA GLU A 941 10.56 -8.14 24.63
C GLU A 941 11.72 -8.37 25.61
N ASP A 942 11.45 -9.07 26.71
CA ASP A 942 12.46 -9.37 27.73
C ASP A 942 13.52 -10.36 27.19
N LEU A 943 13.15 -11.27 26.28
CA LEU A 943 14.11 -12.12 25.55
C LEU A 943 15.06 -11.28 24.68
N ALA A 944 14.53 -10.33 23.92
CA ALA A 944 15.33 -9.44 23.09
C ALA A 944 16.28 -8.57 23.93
N ALA A 945 15.81 -8.06 25.08
CA ALA A 945 16.62 -7.28 26.01
C ALA A 945 17.75 -8.10 26.65
N LEU A 946 17.44 -9.33 27.10
CA LEU A 946 18.43 -10.28 27.62
C LEU A 946 19.47 -10.64 26.57
N TYR A 947 19.02 -10.93 25.34
CA TYR A 947 19.92 -11.20 24.23
C TYR A 947 20.85 -10.02 24.00
N ALA A 948 20.35 -8.78 23.99
CA ALA A 948 21.17 -7.57 23.83
C ALA A 948 22.20 -7.33 24.96
N GLY A 949 22.15 -8.09 26.06
CA GLY A 949 23.04 -7.95 27.23
C GLY A 949 22.53 -6.95 28.26
N GLY A 950 21.27 -6.53 28.16
CA GLY A 950 20.60 -5.69 29.15
C GLY A 950 20.02 -6.51 30.31
N SER A 951 19.45 -5.80 31.29
CA SER A 951 18.69 -6.41 32.38
C SER A 951 17.19 -6.18 32.14
N PRO A 952 16.38 -7.24 32.05
CA PRO A 952 14.93 -7.12 31.90
C PRO A 952 14.31 -6.52 33.16
N ARG A 953 13.13 -5.90 33.00
CA ARG A 953 12.42 -5.24 34.09
C ARG A 953 11.42 -6.23 34.71
N PRO A 954 11.64 -6.71 35.95
CA PRO A 954 10.73 -7.67 36.58
C PRO A 954 9.31 -7.08 36.66
N PRO A 955 8.26 -7.83 36.30
CA PRO A 955 6.90 -7.33 36.38
C PRO A 955 6.49 -7.08 37.84
N THR A 956 5.81 -5.97 38.09
CA THR A 956 5.20 -5.64 39.38
C THR A 956 3.77 -5.18 39.11
N PRO A 957 2.74 -5.89 39.59
CA PRO A 957 2.78 -7.08 40.45
C PRO A 957 3.23 -8.37 39.73
N ARG A 958 3.68 -9.38 40.50
CA ARG A 958 3.99 -10.73 39.99
C ARG A 958 2.72 -11.58 39.93
N TYR A 959 2.75 -12.70 39.21
CA TYR A 959 1.56 -13.55 39.05
C TYR A 959 1.03 -14.09 40.40
N ARG A 960 1.93 -14.46 41.32
CA ARG A 960 1.54 -14.90 42.68
C ARG A 960 0.80 -13.81 43.47
N ASP A 961 1.15 -12.55 43.25
CA ASP A 961 0.52 -11.41 43.91
C ASP A 961 -0.93 -11.28 43.45
N TYR A 962 -1.14 -11.40 42.13
CA TYR A 962 -2.47 -11.46 41.53
C TYR A 962 -3.28 -12.65 42.04
N ALA A 963 -2.70 -13.85 42.11
CA ALA A 963 -3.41 -15.04 42.58
C ALA A 963 -3.89 -14.91 44.03
N VAL A 964 -3.05 -14.38 44.93
CA VAL A 964 -3.43 -14.11 46.33
C VAL A 964 -4.50 -13.02 46.42
N TRP A 965 -4.37 -11.94 45.65
CA TRP A 965 -5.35 -10.86 45.63
C TRP A 965 -6.73 -11.33 45.12
N LEU A 966 -6.77 -12.06 44.00
CA LEU A 966 -7.99 -12.53 43.35
C LEU A 966 -8.76 -13.52 44.24
N THR A 967 -8.04 -14.38 44.97
CA THR A 967 -8.64 -15.36 45.89
C THR A 967 -8.93 -14.79 47.27
N GLY A 968 -8.41 -13.60 47.59
CA GLY A 968 -8.66 -12.89 48.84
C GLY A 968 -10.03 -12.20 48.89
N PRO A 969 -10.30 -11.41 49.96
CA PRO A 969 -11.57 -10.73 50.14
C PRO A 969 -11.94 -9.76 49.02
N ALA A 970 -10.97 -9.04 48.46
CA ALA A 970 -11.20 -8.06 47.39
C ALA A 970 -11.65 -8.73 46.08
N GLY A 971 -10.93 -9.75 45.62
CA GLY A 971 -11.36 -10.51 44.44
C GLY A 971 -12.67 -11.27 44.67
N THR A 972 -12.95 -11.72 45.89
CA THR A 972 -14.25 -12.33 46.25
C THR A 972 -15.40 -11.32 46.15
N ALA A 973 -15.21 -10.09 46.64
CA ALA A 973 -16.19 -9.02 46.50
C ALA A 973 -16.40 -8.62 45.02
N LEU A 974 -15.34 -8.60 44.21
CA LEU A 974 -15.42 -8.33 42.78
C LEU A 974 -16.31 -9.35 42.07
N ARG A 975 -16.12 -10.65 42.33
CA ARG A 975 -16.97 -11.71 41.77
C ARG A 975 -18.42 -11.59 42.24
N ALA A 976 -18.63 -11.36 43.54
CA ALA A 976 -19.98 -11.21 44.10
C ALA A 976 -20.76 -10.03 43.49
N ALA A 977 -20.07 -8.94 43.12
CA ALA A 977 -20.70 -7.78 42.49
C ALA A 977 -21.19 -8.06 41.07
N GLN A 978 -20.53 -8.96 40.32
CA GLN A 978 -20.88 -9.29 38.93
C GLN A 978 -21.84 -10.49 38.83
N GLN A 979 -22.02 -11.25 39.92
CA GLN A 979 -22.87 -12.44 39.96
C GLN A 979 -24.34 -12.19 39.57
N PRO A 980 -25.02 -11.10 40.00
CA PRO A 980 -26.43 -10.88 39.65
C PRO A 980 -26.67 -10.73 38.14
N HIS A 981 -25.72 -10.13 37.41
CA HIS A 981 -25.80 -10.02 35.96
C HIS A 981 -25.82 -11.42 35.32
N TRP A 982 -24.87 -12.27 35.69
CA TRP A 982 -24.77 -13.62 35.13
C TRP A 982 -25.96 -14.52 35.50
N GLN A 983 -26.49 -14.38 36.71
CA GLN A 983 -27.73 -15.06 37.11
C GLN A 983 -28.92 -14.65 36.24
N LYS A 984 -28.98 -13.39 35.80
CA LYS A 984 -30.02 -12.90 34.89
C LYS A 984 -29.84 -13.46 33.48
N VAL A 985 -28.61 -13.47 32.94
CA VAL A 985 -28.31 -13.99 31.59
C VAL A 985 -28.64 -15.49 31.46
N PHE A 986 -28.40 -16.26 32.52
CA PHE A 986 -28.67 -17.70 32.57
C PHE A 986 -29.91 -18.07 33.41
N ALA A 987 -30.85 -17.14 33.58
CA ALA A 987 -32.12 -17.41 34.26
C ALA A 987 -32.97 -18.42 33.48
N GLU A 988 -32.93 -18.35 32.15
CA GLU A 988 -33.55 -19.33 31.27
C GLU A 988 -32.56 -20.45 30.92
N PRO A 989 -33.00 -21.73 30.90
CA PRO A 989 -32.14 -22.86 30.52
C PRO A 989 -31.53 -22.66 29.13
N LEU A 990 -30.33 -23.22 28.94
CA LEU A 990 -29.67 -23.25 27.63
C LEU A 990 -30.37 -24.23 26.70
N ASP A 991 -30.57 -23.84 25.45
CA ASP A 991 -30.92 -24.81 24.41
C ASP A 991 -29.70 -25.66 24.07
N ARG A 992 -29.80 -26.98 24.29
CA ARG A 992 -28.72 -27.94 24.07
C ARG A 992 -28.88 -28.73 22.77
N THR A 993 -29.64 -28.22 21.82
CA THR A 993 -29.80 -28.84 20.50
C THR A 993 -28.43 -28.95 19.82
N ASP A 994 -28.07 -30.18 19.39
CA ASP A 994 -26.79 -30.43 18.74
C ASP A 994 -26.72 -29.80 17.34
N LEU A 995 -25.51 -29.37 16.96
CA LEU A 995 -25.21 -29.08 15.56
C LEU A 995 -25.39 -30.35 14.71
N PRO A 996 -25.68 -30.24 13.41
CA PRO A 996 -25.78 -31.40 12.53
C PRO A 996 -24.38 -31.99 12.28
N THR A 997 -23.93 -32.88 13.17
CA THR A 997 -22.63 -33.56 13.11
C THR A 997 -22.63 -34.73 12.12
N ASP A 998 -21.46 -35.03 11.57
CA ASP A 998 -21.26 -36.15 10.63
C ASP A 998 -21.28 -37.52 11.32
N THR A 999 -20.94 -37.52 12.61
CA THR A 999 -20.83 -38.69 13.48
C THR A 999 -21.64 -38.46 14.75
N ALA A 1000 -21.99 -39.56 15.43
CA ALA A 1000 -22.65 -39.46 16.72
C ALA A 1000 -21.69 -38.87 17.76
N ARG A 1001 -22.19 -37.93 18.57
CA ARG A 1001 -21.40 -37.32 19.65
C ARG A 1001 -20.92 -38.38 20.64
N PRO A 1002 -19.61 -38.49 20.92
CA PRO A 1002 -19.07 -39.43 21.88
C PRO A 1002 -19.40 -39.00 23.33
N ALA A 1003 -19.35 -39.94 24.27
CA ALA A 1003 -19.64 -39.66 25.70
C ALA A 1003 -18.59 -38.75 26.36
N LEU A 1004 -17.36 -38.77 25.84
CA LEU A 1004 -16.25 -37.89 26.23
C LEU A 1004 -15.76 -37.17 24.98
N ARG A 1005 -15.49 -35.87 25.10
CA ARG A 1005 -14.99 -35.06 23.98
C ARG A 1005 -13.62 -35.55 23.52
N GLU A 1006 -13.51 -35.80 22.22
CA GLU A 1006 -12.23 -36.02 21.53
C GLU A 1006 -11.64 -34.67 21.12
N LEU A 1007 -10.31 -34.54 21.18
CA LEU A 1007 -9.62 -33.26 20.96
C LEU A 1007 -8.84 -33.24 19.64
N ASP A 1008 -8.94 -34.30 18.84
CA ASP A 1008 -8.43 -34.31 17.48
C ASP A 1008 -9.21 -33.30 16.65
N GLY A 1009 -8.49 -32.44 15.94
CA GLY A 1009 -9.06 -31.33 15.21
C GLY A 1009 -8.45 -31.14 13.84
N ASP A 1010 -9.20 -30.46 12.99
CA ASP A 1010 -8.71 -29.97 11.70
C ASP A 1010 -9.19 -28.52 11.52
N VAL A 1011 -8.65 -27.83 10.51
CA VAL A 1011 -8.89 -26.42 10.26
C VAL A 1011 -9.23 -26.17 8.79
N VAL A 1012 -10.32 -25.42 8.58
CA VAL A 1012 -10.63 -24.80 7.29
C VAL A 1012 -10.17 -23.35 7.35
N GLU A 1013 -9.15 -23.02 6.57
CA GLU A 1013 -8.70 -21.65 6.38
C GLU A 1013 -9.34 -21.04 5.14
N PHE A 1014 -9.76 -19.78 5.24
CA PHE A 1014 -10.32 -19.01 4.14
C PHE A 1014 -10.10 -17.51 4.35
N GLU A 1015 -10.29 -16.74 3.29
CA GLU A 1015 -10.16 -15.29 3.31
C GLU A 1015 -11.51 -14.66 3.00
N ILE A 1016 -11.91 -13.69 3.82
CA ILE A 1016 -12.96 -12.72 3.52
C ILE A 1016 -12.22 -11.55 2.86
N ASP A 1017 -12.48 -11.32 1.59
CA ASP A 1017 -11.75 -10.34 0.78
C ASP A 1017 -11.90 -8.90 1.29
N THR A 1018 -11.15 -7.99 0.66
CA THR A 1018 -11.09 -6.58 1.04
C THR A 1018 -12.42 -5.86 0.81
N GLU A 1019 -13.22 -6.28 -0.17
CA GLU A 1019 -14.53 -5.69 -0.48
C GLU A 1019 -15.55 -6.03 0.60
N LEU A 1020 -15.75 -7.33 0.88
CA LEU A 1020 -16.68 -7.78 1.90
C LEU A 1020 -16.24 -7.25 3.27
N THR A 1021 -14.94 -7.24 3.56
CA THR A 1021 -14.40 -6.64 4.79
C THR A 1021 -14.72 -5.14 4.88
N ALA A 1022 -14.62 -4.38 3.79
CA ALA A 1022 -15.00 -2.97 3.77
C ALA A 1022 -16.51 -2.78 3.96
N GLY A 1023 -17.34 -3.65 3.38
CA GLY A 1023 -18.79 -3.70 3.58
C GLY A 1023 -19.16 -3.92 5.05
N LEU A 1024 -18.59 -4.94 5.67
CA LEU A 1024 -18.79 -5.24 7.09
C LEU A 1024 -18.32 -4.08 8.00
N ARG A 1025 -17.27 -3.35 7.62
CA ARG A 1025 -16.83 -2.12 8.32
C ARG A 1025 -17.74 -0.93 8.12
N ARG A 1026 -18.35 -0.76 6.95
CA ARG A 1026 -19.39 0.25 6.74
C ARG A 1026 -20.58 -0.06 7.63
N LEU A 1027 -21.06 -1.31 7.60
CA LEU A 1027 -22.15 -1.78 8.45
C LEU A 1027 -21.88 -1.53 9.94
N ALA A 1028 -20.67 -1.85 10.40
CA ALA A 1028 -20.23 -1.59 11.77
C ALA A 1028 -20.32 -0.09 12.11
N ARG A 1029 -19.80 0.79 11.24
CA ARG A 1029 -19.83 2.25 11.44
C ARG A 1029 -21.24 2.83 11.43
N GLU A 1030 -22.07 2.42 10.48
CA GLU A 1030 -23.44 2.94 10.31
C GLU A 1030 -24.33 2.63 11.53
N HIS A 1031 -24.11 1.49 12.18
CA HIS A 1031 -24.85 1.10 13.38
C HIS A 1031 -24.10 1.41 14.69
N GLY A 1032 -22.93 2.04 14.63
CA GLY A 1032 -22.15 2.40 15.82
C GLY A 1032 -21.61 1.20 16.61
N VAL A 1033 -21.39 0.06 15.95
CA VAL A 1033 -20.87 -1.19 16.56
C VAL A 1033 -19.47 -1.53 16.05
N THR A 1034 -18.85 -2.57 16.61
CA THR A 1034 -17.52 -3.02 16.17
C THR A 1034 -17.59 -4.07 15.06
N LEU A 1035 -16.50 -4.23 14.29
CA LEU A 1035 -16.38 -5.33 13.31
C LEU A 1035 -16.49 -6.70 13.98
N PHE A 1036 -15.97 -6.86 15.20
CA PHE A 1036 -16.15 -8.06 16.01
C PHE A 1036 -17.63 -8.36 16.25
N ALA A 1037 -18.43 -7.36 16.63
CA ALA A 1037 -19.86 -7.54 16.88
C ALA A 1037 -20.60 -8.00 15.61
N VAL A 1038 -20.26 -7.44 14.44
CA VAL A 1038 -20.83 -7.88 13.15
C VAL A 1038 -20.52 -9.36 12.87
N LEU A 1039 -19.25 -9.75 12.98
CA LEU A 1039 -18.82 -11.13 12.73
C LEU A 1039 -19.43 -12.11 13.74
N ALA A 1040 -19.46 -11.76 15.02
CA ALA A 1040 -20.06 -12.58 16.07
C ALA A 1040 -21.58 -12.72 15.91
N SER A 1041 -22.29 -11.64 15.53
CA SER A 1041 -23.71 -11.70 15.23
C SER A 1041 -24.01 -12.60 14.04
N ALA A 1042 -23.29 -12.44 12.93
CA ALA A 1042 -23.46 -13.31 11.76
C ALA A 1042 -23.16 -14.78 12.10
N TYR A 1043 -22.10 -15.03 12.88
CA TYR A 1043 -21.74 -16.38 13.28
C TYR A 1043 -22.81 -17.02 14.17
N GLY A 1044 -23.33 -16.26 15.12
CA GLY A 1044 -24.43 -16.68 15.98
C GLY A 1044 -25.70 -17.02 15.20
N VAL A 1045 -26.06 -16.19 14.21
CA VAL A 1045 -27.21 -16.43 13.32
C VAL A 1045 -27.04 -17.73 12.54
N LEU A 1046 -25.85 -17.99 11.98
CA LEU A 1046 -25.57 -19.24 11.28
C LEU A 1046 -25.73 -20.46 12.20
N LEU A 1047 -25.14 -20.43 13.40
CA LEU A 1047 -25.24 -21.55 14.35
C LEU A 1047 -26.67 -21.79 14.83
N ALA A 1048 -27.43 -20.73 15.10
CA ALA A 1048 -28.84 -20.84 15.47
C ALA A 1048 -29.65 -21.53 14.35
N ALA A 1049 -29.40 -21.15 13.10
CA ALA A 1049 -30.05 -21.76 11.95
C ALA A 1049 -29.66 -23.21 11.73
N LEU A 1050 -28.37 -23.57 11.88
CA LEU A 1050 -27.89 -24.96 11.77
C LEU A 1050 -28.50 -25.87 12.84
N LYS A 1051 -28.66 -25.37 14.07
CA LYS A 1051 -29.30 -26.09 15.18
C LYS A 1051 -30.83 -26.10 15.07
N GLY A 1052 -31.44 -25.22 14.28
CA GLY A 1052 -32.89 -25.03 14.27
C GLY A 1052 -33.43 -24.41 15.57
N THR A 1053 -32.62 -23.60 16.26
CA THR A 1053 -32.99 -22.90 17.50
C THR A 1053 -32.94 -21.38 17.32
N ARG A 1054 -33.40 -20.65 18.33
CA ARG A 1054 -33.25 -19.19 18.45
C ARG A 1054 -32.18 -18.80 19.47
N ASP A 1055 -31.74 -19.72 20.33
CA ASP A 1055 -30.74 -19.43 21.37
C ASP A 1055 -29.32 -19.43 20.78
N VAL A 1056 -28.69 -18.26 20.79
CA VAL A 1056 -27.32 -18.05 20.33
C VAL A 1056 -26.41 -17.97 21.54
N THR A 1057 -25.42 -18.86 21.61
CA THR A 1057 -24.40 -18.85 22.66
C THR A 1057 -23.01 -18.97 22.06
N LEU A 1058 -22.21 -17.91 22.20
CA LEU A 1058 -20.83 -17.85 21.70
C LEU A 1058 -19.86 -17.60 22.85
N GLY A 1059 -18.74 -18.30 22.87
CA GLY A 1059 -17.62 -17.98 23.74
C GLY A 1059 -16.67 -17.00 23.06
N THR A 1060 -16.14 -16.03 23.80
CA THR A 1060 -15.05 -15.17 23.34
C THR A 1060 -13.97 -15.07 24.41
N PRO A 1061 -12.67 -15.23 24.05
CA PRO A 1061 -11.59 -15.00 24.99
C PRO A 1061 -11.43 -13.51 25.27
N VAL A 1062 -11.09 -13.18 26.51
CA VAL A 1062 -10.70 -11.83 26.96
C VAL A 1062 -9.38 -11.90 27.73
N SER A 1063 -8.66 -10.77 27.84
CA SER A 1063 -7.32 -10.75 28.47
C SER A 1063 -7.34 -11.12 29.96
N GLY A 1064 -8.43 -10.80 30.68
CA GLY A 1064 -8.54 -10.99 32.14
C GLY A 1064 -7.60 -10.09 32.97
N ARG A 1065 -6.94 -9.10 32.34
CA ARG A 1065 -5.96 -8.19 32.96
C ARG A 1065 -6.60 -6.86 33.36
N THR A 1066 -7.68 -6.93 34.13
CA THR A 1066 -8.49 -5.76 34.51
C THR A 1066 -7.97 -5.02 35.75
N ALA A 1067 -6.96 -5.55 36.45
CA ALA A 1067 -6.32 -4.86 37.57
C ALA A 1067 -5.05 -4.10 37.12
N PRO A 1068 -4.69 -2.96 37.78
CA PRO A 1068 -3.58 -2.12 37.34
C PRO A 1068 -2.23 -2.85 37.40
N GLY A 1069 -1.35 -2.56 36.43
CA GLY A 1069 0.04 -3.05 36.41
C GLY A 1069 0.22 -4.48 35.89
N LEU A 1070 -0.85 -5.19 35.50
CA LEU A 1070 -0.77 -6.57 35.04
C LEU A 1070 -0.28 -6.73 33.59
N HIS A 1071 -0.10 -5.66 32.82
CA HIS A 1071 0.18 -5.74 31.37
C HIS A 1071 1.54 -6.40 31.02
N ARG A 1072 2.55 -6.33 31.91
CA ARG A 1072 3.85 -7.02 31.73
C ARG A 1072 3.94 -8.36 32.47
N THR A 1073 2.93 -8.73 33.27
CA THR A 1073 2.99 -9.91 34.11
C THR A 1073 2.74 -11.17 33.28
N VAL A 1074 3.75 -12.02 33.09
CA VAL A 1074 3.57 -13.32 32.41
C VAL A 1074 2.77 -14.27 33.32
N GLY A 1075 1.75 -14.92 32.77
CA GLY A 1075 0.89 -15.86 33.49
C GLY A 1075 -0.44 -16.14 32.79
N MET A 1076 -1.28 -17.01 33.38
CA MET A 1076 -2.62 -17.32 32.86
C MET A 1076 -3.67 -16.34 33.40
N PHE A 1077 -4.04 -15.32 32.61
CA PHE A 1077 -5.10 -14.36 32.97
C PHE A 1077 -6.35 -14.53 32.12
N ALA A 1078 -6.16 -15.01 30.88
CA ALA A 1078 -7.24 -15.13 29.90
C ALA A 1078 -8.50 -15.76 30.52
N ASN A 1079 -9.63 -15.07 30.38
CA ASN A 1079 -10.94 -15.56 30.77
C ASN A 1079 -11.78 -15.79 29.51
N THR A 1080 -12.83 -16.60 29.62
CA THR A 1080 -13.81 -16.77 28.55
C THR A 1080 -15.12 -16.12 28.96
N VAL A 1081 -15.64 -15.23 28.11
CA VAL A 1081 -16.93 -14.56 28.30
C VAL A 1081 -17.95 -15.21 27.38
N VAL A 1082 -19.15 -15.46 27.88
CA VAL A 1082 -20.25 -16.01 27.07
C VAL A 1082 -21.11 -14.86 26.57
N LEU A 1083 -21.25 -14.78 25.24
CA LEU A 1083 -22.16 -13.90 24.54
C LEU A 1083 -23.46 -14.67 24.29
N ARG A 1084 -24.58 -14.21 24.83
CA ARG A 1084 -25.90 -14.84 24.66
C ARG A 1084 -26.88 -13.86 24.01
N GLY A 1085 -27.66 -14.35 23.05
CA GLY A 1085 -28.72 -13.58 22.41
C GLY A 1085 -29.78 -14.47 21.76
N THR A 1086 -30.85 -13.84 21.28
CA THR A 1086 -32.00 -14.55 20.69
C THR A 1086 -32.16 -14.16 19.22
N ALA A 1087 -31.96 -15.10 18.31
CA ALA A 1087 -32.10 -14.94 16.87
C ALA A 1087 -33.53 -15.28 16.42
N GLU A 1088 -34.44 -14.31 16.49
CA GLU A 1088 -35.82 -14.44 16.02
C GLU A 1088 -35.89 -14.38 14.48
N PRO A 1089 -36.50 -15.36 13.78
CA PRO A 1089 -36.49 -15.39 12.31
C PRO A 1089 -37.11 -14.17 11.61
N ASP A 1090 -38.06 -13.50 12.26
CA ASP A 1090 -38.76 -12.30 11.78
C ASP A 1090 -38.03 -11.00 12.12
N LEU A 1091 -36.95 -11.05 12.90
CA LEU A 1091 -36.16 -9.87 13.27
C LEU A 1091 -35.24 -9.45 12.11
N PRO A 1092 -35.17 -8.15 11.76
CA PRO A 1092 -34.12 -7.62 10.88
C PRO A 1092 -32.72 -7.82 11.45
N PHE A 1093 -31.73 -8.08 10.59
CA PHE A 1093 -30.35 -8.30 11.04
C PHE A 1093 -29.77 -7.09 11.76
N ASP A 1094 -30.00 -5.87 11.30
CA ASP A 1094 -29.52 -4.64 11.95
C ASP A 1094 -30.06 -4.48 13.38
N VAL A 1095 -31.31 -4.89 13.61
CA VAL A 1095 -31.92 -4.90 14.95
C VAL A 1095 -31.28 -5.98 15.82
N PHE A 1096 -31.08 -7.19 15.28
CA PHE A 1096 -30.37 -8.26 15.99
C PHE A 1096 -28.94 -7.85 16.33
N LEU A 1097 -28.21 -7.27 15.38
CA LEU A 1097 -26.84 -6.79 15.52
C LEU A 1097 -26.72 -5.79 16.68
N ARG A 1098 -27.60 -4.79 16.76
CA ARG A 1098 -27.60 -3.82 17.86
C ARG A 1098 -27.85 -4.49 19.22
N ARG A 1099 -28.87 -5.36 19.32
CA ARG A 1099 -29.19 -6.08 20.56
C ARG A 1099 -28.06 -7.01 21.00
N PHE A 1100 -27.45 -7.72 20.05
CA PHE A 1100 -26.36 -8.64 20.32
C PHE A 1100 -25.07 -7.89 20.68
N ALA A 1101 -24.81 -6.74 20.05
CA ALA A 1101 -23.71 -5.85 20.43
C ALA A 1101 -23.89 -5.30 21.85
N GLU A 1102 -25.09 -4.83 22.20
CA GLU A 1102 -25.42 -4.39 23.57
C GLU A 1102 -25.23 -5.51 24.60
N ALA A 1103 -25.70 -6.71 24.29
CA ALA A 1103 -25.50 -7.88 25.15
C ALA A 1103 -24.02 -8.25 25.30
N ALA A 1104 -23.24 -8.17 24.22
CA ALA A 1104 -21.81 -8.41 24.26
C ALA A 1104 -21.07 -7.35 25.07
N GLU A 1105 -21.46 -6.08 24.96
CA GLU A 1105 -20.92 -4.99 25.77
C GLU A 1105 -21.20 -5.18 27.26
N ASP A 1106 -22.43 -5.57 27.63
CA ASP A 1106 -22.80 -5.86 29.02
C ASP A 1106 -22.01 -7.08 29.54
N ALA A 1107 -21.83 -8.12 28.72
CA ALA A 1107 -21.01 -9.27 29.06
C ALA A 1107 -19.53 -8.88 29.29
N PHE A 1108 -18.96 -8.02 28.44
CA PHE A 1108 -17.61 -7.50 28.62
C PHE A 1108 -17.46 -6.61 29.86
N ALA A 1109 -18.50 -5.90 30.28
CA ALA A 1109 -18.50 -5.14 31.53
C ALA A 1109 -18.43 -6.03 32.78
N HIS A 1110 -18.81 -7.30 32.65
CA HIS A 1110 -18.83 -8.31 33.72
C HIS A 1110 -17.81 -9.45 33.48
N GLN A 1111 -16.72 -9.15 32.75
CA GLN A 1111 -15.72 -10.12 32.32
C GLN A 1111 -14.80 -10.66 33.43
N ASP A 1112 -14.81 -10.06 34.63
CA ASP A 1112 -13.98 -10.52 35.75
C ASP A 1112 -14.57 -11.72 36.48
N PHE A 1113 -15.83 -12.04 36.18
CA PHE A 1113 -16.47 -13.23 36.69
C PHE A 1113 -15.85 -14.48 36.02
N PRO A 1114 -15.20 -15.38 36.76
CA PRO A 1114 -14.53 -16.53 36.16
C PRO A 1114 -15.51 -17.44 35.44
N PHE A 1115 -15.15 -17.88 34.24
CA PHE A 1115 -15.96 -18.81 33.45
C PHE A 1115 -16.36 -20.06 34.25
N GLU A 1116 -15.46 -20.65 35.03
CA GLU A 1116 -15.80 -21.85 35.81
C GLU A 1116 -16.80 -21.62 36.94
N ASP A 1117 -16.72 -20.46 37.58
CA ASP A 1117 -17.70 -20.09 38.61
C ASP A 1117 -19.08 -19.88 37.96
N LEU A 1118 -19.11 -19.42 36.70
CA LEU A 1118 -20.32 -19.32 35.89
C LEU A 1118 -20.86 -20.70 35.51
N VAL A 1119 -20.00 -21.62 35.07
CA VAL A 1119 -20.41 -23.00 34.74
C VAL A 1119 -20.98 -23.71 35.96
N ALA A 1120 -20.35 -23.58 37.13
CA ALA A 1120 -20.84 -24.19 38.36
C ALA A 1120 -22.25 -23.70 38.75
N GLN A 1121 -22.63 -22.47 38.36
CA GLN A 1121 -23.95 -21.91 38.63
C GLN A 1121 -24.98 -22.25 37.54
N ALA A 1122 -24.61 -22.10 36.27
CA ALA A 1122 -25.53 -22.20 35.14
C ALA A 1122 -25.69 -23.63 34.58
N ALA A 1123 -24.71 -24.51 34.80
CA ALA A 1123 -24.71 -25.90 34.34
C ALA A 1123 -24.16 -26.86 35.40
N PRO A 1124 -24.87 -27.06 36.54
CA PRO A 1124 -24.39 -27.87 37.66
C PRO A 1124 -24.22 -29.35 37.31
N VAL A 1125 -25.02 -29.87 36.35
CA VAL A 1125 -24.85 -31.21 35.80
C VAL A 1125 -23.90 -31.13 34.60
N ARG A 1126 -22.68 -31.65 34.76
CA ARG A 1126 -21.63 -31.62 33.72
C ARG A 1126 -21.92 -32.65 32.64
N ASP A 1127 -21.93 -32.19 31.39
CA ASP A 1127 -21.87 -33.03 30.20
C ASP A 1127 -20.45 -32.93 29.64
N TYR A 1128 -19.69 -34.03 29.71
CA TYR A 1128 -18.29 -34.08 29.28
C TYR A 1128 -18.13 -34.28 27.77
N SER A 1129 -19.24 -34.43 27.03
CA SER A 1129 -19.22 -34.56 25.58
C SER A 1129 -19.15 -33.23 24.83
N ARG A 1130 -19.31 -32.10 25.53
CA ARG A 1130 -19.41 -30.76 24.94
C ARG A 1130 -18.92 -29.66 25.87
N THR A 1131 -18.78 -28.46 25.33
CA THR A 1131 -18.50 -27.26 26.14
C THR A 1131 -19.72 -26.87 26.98
N PRO A 1132 -19.56 -26.40 28.24
CA PRO A 1132 -20.71 -26.32 29.15
C PRO A 1132 -21.75 -25.23 28.84
N LEU A 1133 -21.34 -24.06 28.34
CA LEU A 1133 -22.21 -22.86 28.26
C LEU A 1133 -22.30 -22.20 26.89
N PHE A 1134 -21.52 -22.63 25.92
CA PHE A 1134 -21.54 -22.07 24.57
C PHE A 1134 -21.28 -23.14 23.51
N ASP A 1135 -21.82 -22.90 22.32
CA ASP A 1135 -21.76 -23.85 21.20
C ASP A 1135 -20.45 -23.74 20.41
N ALA A 1136 -19.93 -22.52 20.28
CA ALA A 1136 -18.71 -22.24 19.52
C ALA A 1136 -17.93 -21.04 20.07
N LEU A 1137 -16.63 -20.99 19.78
CA LEU A 1137 -15.77 -19.86 20.11
C LEU A 1137 -15.65 -18.90 18.91
N VAL A 1138 -15.57 -17.60 19.16
CA VAL A 1138 -15.21 -16.58 18.17
C VAL A 1138 -14.18 -15.60 18.73
N ALA A 1139 -13.17 -15.26 17.92
CA ALA A 1139 -12.17 -14.25 18.27
C ALA A 1139 -11.73 -13.43 17.04
N LEU A 1140 -11.47 -12.14 17.25
CA LEU A 1140 -10.92 -11.23 16.24
C LEU A 1140 -9.57 -10.67 16.74
N HIS A 1141 -8.53 -10.85 15.93
CA HIS A 1141 -7.17 -10.40 16.19
C HIS A 1141 -6.77 -9.29 15.23
N SER A 1142 -6.32 -8.14 15.76
CA SER A 1142 -5.60 -7.15 14.95
C SER A 1142 -4.13 -7.57 14.84
N GLY A 1143 -3.56 -7.56 13.63
CA GLY A 1143 -2.23 -8.11 13.31
C GLY A 1143 -1.02 -7.42 13.97
N ARG A 1144 -1.20 -6.73 15.10
CA ARG A 1144 -0.20 -5.87 15.76
C ARG A 1144 0.66 -6.57 16.83
N TYR A 1145 0.29 -7.74 17.37
CA TYR A 1145 1.03 -8.36 18.51
C TYR A 1145 1.87 -9.58 18.24
N LEU A 1146 2.03 -9.98 16.99
CA LEU A 1146 2.90 -11.11 16.68
C LEU A 1146 4.15 -10.61 16.00
N THR A 1147 4.74 -9.50 16.48
CA THR A 1147 6.07 -9.06 16.02
C THR A 1147 6.91 -8.55 17.18
N VAL A 1148 8.17 -9.00 17.27
CA VAL A 1148 9.16 -8.50 18.23
C VAL A 1148 10.25 -7.72 17.48
N ASP A 1149 10.73 -6.62 18.05
CA ASP A 1149 11.97 -5.99 17.58
C ASP A 1149 13.15 -6.78 18.14
N PHE A 1150 13.90 -7.42 17.25
CA PHE A 1150 15.06 -8.21 17.59
C PHE A 1150 16.26 -7.73 16.75
N GLN A 1151 17.24 -7.11 17.41
CA GLN A 1151 18.42 -6.51 16.77
C GLN A 1151 18.07 -5.45 15.69
N GLY A 1152 16.97 -4.70 15.85
CA GLY A 1152 16.53 -3.70 14.86
C GLY A 1152 15.77 -4.30 13.67
N ALA A 1153 15.51 -5.61 13.69
CA ALA A 1153 14.62 -6.27 12.74
C ALA A 1153 13.27 -6.56 13.40
N ARG A 1154 12.18 -6.29 12.69
CA ARG A 1154 10.82 -6.63 13.14
C ARG A 1154 10.51 -8.08 12.75
N VAL A 1155 10.61 -8.99 13.72
CA VAL A 1155 10.46 -10.43 13.52
C VAL A 1155 9.04 -10.89 13.86
N PRO A 1156 8.30 -11.54 12.94
CA PRO A 1156 6.98 -12.06 13.23
C PRO A 1156 7.02 -13.34 14.07
N LEU A 1157 6.10 -13.48 15.02
CA LEU A 1157 5.81 -14.71 15.74
C LEU A 1157 4.81 -15.56 14.95
N ARG A 1158 5.07 -16.87 14.88
CA ARG A 1158 4.15 -17.89 14.35
C ARG A 1158 3.62 -18.75 15.47
N LEU A 1159 2.31 -18.98 15.51
CA LEU A 1159 1.70 -20.02 16.34
C LEU A 1159 1.77 -21.35 15.58
N GLU A 1160 2.46 -22.33 16.14
CA GLU A 1160 2.61 -23.64 15.52
C GLU A 1160 1.30 -24.44 15.70
N GLN A 1161 0.88 -25.16 14.66
CA GLN A 1161 -0.37 -25.92 14.68
C GLN A 1161 -0.12 -27.33 15.24
N THR A 1162 -0.95 -27.78 16.18
CA THR A 1162 -0.84 -29.11 16.81
C THR A 1162 -1.90 -30.12 16.33
N GLY A 1163 -2.78 -29.73 15.41
CA GLY A 1163 -3.87 -30.59 14.92
C GLY A 1163 -4.94 -30.90 15.98
N GLN A 1164 -5.11 -30.03 16.98
CA GLN A 1164 -6.08 -30.21 18.07
C GLN A 1164 -7.18 -29.15 18.08
N ALA A 1165 -8.37 -29.54 18.51
CA ALA A 1165 -9.54 -28.69 18.68
C ALA A 1165 -10.08 -28.81 20.12
N VAL A 1166 -9.94 -27.73 20.90
CA VAL A 1166 -10.43 -27.67 22.29
C VAL A 1166 -11.96 -27.49 22.34
N PHE A 1167 -12.54 -26.96 21.28
CA PHE A 1167 -13.98 -26.72 21.11
C PHE A 1167 -14.50 -27.44 19.87
N ASP A 1168 -15.80 -27.76 19.84
CA ASP A 1168 -16.45 -28.36 18.67
C ASP A 1168 -16.25 -27.51 17.42
N LEU A 1169 -16.35 -26.18 17.58
CA LEU A 1169 -16.06 -25.15 16.59
C LEU A 1169 -15.34 -23.95 17.22
N ASP A 1170 -14.34 -23.44 16.54
CA ASP A 1170 -13.57 -22.26 16.93
C ASP A 1170 -13.22 -21.40 15.70
N LEU A 1171 -13.75 -20.18 15.67
CA LEU A 1171 -13.60 -19.21 14.58
C LEU A 1171 -12.59 -18.12 14.97
N GLN A 1172 -11.38 -18.23 14.42
CA GLN A 1172 -10.29 -17.27 14.65
C GLN A 1172 -10.14 -16.34 13.44
N VAL A 1173 -10.36 -15.05 13.62
CA VAL A 1173 -10.31 -14.06 12.54
C VAL A 1173 -9.11 -13.14 12.72
N HIS A 1174 -8.30 -12.96 11.68
CA HIS A 1174 -7.11 -12.12 11.66
C HIS A 1174 -7.22 -11.06 10.57
N GLU A 1175 -7.05 -9.79 10.94
CA GLU A 1175 -7.02 -8.72 9.95
C GLU A 1175 -5.64 -8.59 9.30
N VAL A 1176 -5.57 -8.70 7.96
CA VAL A 1176 -4.33 -8.64 7.18
C VAL A 1176 -4.54 -7.82 5.91
N ALA A 1177 -3.78 -6.71 5.75
CA ALA A 1177 -3.77 -5.89 4.53
C ALA A 1177 -5.16 -5.42 4.02
N GLY A 1178 -6.17 -5.32 4.89
CA GLY A 1178 -7.52 -4.88 4.55
C GLY A 1178 -8.53 -6.01 4.31
N SER A 1179 -8.10 -7.27 4.27
CA SER A 1179 -8.95 -8.47 4.27
C SER A 1179 -8.96 -9.14 5.65
N LEU A 1180 -9.85 -10.12 5.85
CA LEU A 1180 -9.88 -10.95 7.06
C LEU A 1180 -9.52 -12.39 6.71
N ARG A 1181 -8.41 -12.88 7.29
CA ARG A 1181 -8.07 -14.30 7.24
C ARG A 1181 -8.76 -15.03 8.37
N VAL A 1182 -9.49 -16.08 8.04
CA VAL A 1182 -10.27 -16.85 8.99
C VAL A 1182 -9.72 -18.26 9.06
N ALA A 1183 -9.39 -18.70 10.28
CA ALA A 1183 -9.07 -20.08 10.59
C ALA A 1183 -10.24 -20.66 11.39
N TRP A 1184 -11.01 -21.54 10.77
CA TRP A 1184 -12.15 -22.21 11.40
C TRP A 1184 -11.76 -23.62 11.79
N ARG A 1185 -11.40 -23.78 13.06
CA ARG A 1185 -11.03 -25.07 13.66
C ARG A 1185 -12.28 -25.82 14.10
N TYR A 1186 -12.24 -27.13 13.98
CA TYR A 1186 -13.35 -28.00 14.37
C TYR A 1186 -12.86 -29.35 14.89
N ALA A 1187 -13.66 -29.99 15.74
CA ALA A 1187 -13.39 -31.34 16.21
C ALA A 1187 -13.61 -32.37 15.08
N SER A 1188 -12.54 -32.99 14.58
CA SER A 1188 -12.60 -33.91 13.45
C SER A 1188 -13.29 -35.24 13.78
N GLY A 1189 -13.43 -35.56 15.07
CA GLY A 1189 -14.24 -36.67 15.54
C GLY A 1189 -15.75 -36.45 15.38
N LEU A 1190 -16.20 -35.20 15.23
CA LEU A 1190 -17.62 -34.81 15.08
C LEU A 1190 -17.98 -34.36 13.66
N LEU A 1191 -17.06 -33.69 12.98
CA LEU A 1191 -17.30 -33.00 11.71
C LEU A 1191 -16.25 -33.38 10.68
N ARG A 1192 -16.68 -33.55 9.42
CA ARG A 1192 -15.79 -33.71 8.27
C ARG A 1192 -15.42 -32.35 7.69
N ARG A 1193 -14.24 -32.29 7.06
CA ARG A 1193 -13.75 -31.09 6.36
C ARG A 1193 -14.76 -30.55 5.34
N ASP A 1194 -15.42 -31.43 4.61
CA ASP A 1194 -16.41 -31.04 3.60
C ASP A 1194 -17.66 -30.37 4.22
N THR A 1195 -18.09 -30.84 5.40
CA THR A 1195 -19.22 -30.27 6.14
C THR A 1195 -18.91 -28.85 6.60
N VAL A 1196 -17.74 -28.65 7.21
CA VAL A 1196 -17.29 -27.32 7.65
C VAL A 1196 -16.98 -26.42 6.45
N GLY A 1197 -16.49 -26.99 5.34
CA GLY A 1197 -16.31 -26.29 4.07
C GLY A 1197 -17.62 -25.78 3.46
N ALA A 1198 -18.72 -26.51 3.64
CA ALA A 1198 -20.06 -26.04 3.25
C ALA A 1198 -20.55 -24.93 4.18
N TRP A 1199 -20.37 -25.07 5.50
CA TRP A 1199 -20.74 -24.02 6.46
C TRP A 1199 -19.91 -22.75 6.30
N ARG A 1200 -18.64 -22.85 5.87
CA ARG A 1200 -17.84 -21.71 5.42
C ARG A 1200 -18.54 -20.97 4.30
N ASP A 1201 -19.00 -21.67 3.27
CA ASP A 1201 -19.67 -21.04 2.13
C ASP A 1201 -20.99 -20.39 2.56
N ASP A 1202 -21.73 -21.00 3.48
CA ASP A 1202 -22.93 -20.41 4.08
C ASP A 1202 -22.61 -19.17 4.91
N PHE A 1203 -21.52 -19.19 5.69
CA PHE A 1203 -21.07 -18.07 6.49
C PHE A 1203 -20.67 -16.88 5.63
N VAL A 1204 -19.90 -17.10 4.57
CA VAL A 1204 -19.49 -16.03 3.63
C VAL A 1204 -20.72 -15.46 2.92
N ARG A 1205 -21.65 -16.31 2.44
CA ARG A 1205 -22.92 -15.85 1.86
C ARG A 1205 -23.76 -15.01 2.83
N LEU A 1206 -23.80 -15.41 4.10
CA LEU A 1206 -24.50 -14.64 5.14
C LEU A 1206 -23.84 -13.27 5.34
N LEU A 1207 -22.51 -13.23 5.41
CA LEU A 1207 -21.76 -11.97 5.52
C LEU A 1207 -22.01 -11.04 4.33
N ASP A 1208 -22.01 -11.57 3.11
CA ASP A 1208 -22.36 -10.81 1.90
C ASP A 1208 -23.79 -10.25 1.99
N ALA A 1209 -24.75 -11.09 2.38
CA ALA A 1209 -26.15 -10.71 2.46
C ALA A 1209 -26.39 -9.60 3.50
N VAL A 1210 -25.78 -9.70 4.69
CA VAL A 1210 -25.93 -8.67 5.73
C VAL A 1210 -25.17 -7.39 5.43
N ALA A 1211 -24.06 -7.47 4.67
CA ALA A 1211 -23.35 -6.28 4.19
C ALA A 1211 -24.13 -5.54 3.08
N ALA A 1212 -24.93 -6.26 2.29
CA ALA A 1212 -25.73 -5.70 1.20
C ALA A 1212 -27.09 -5.15 1.67
N ASP A 1213 -27.81 -5.88 2.53
CA ASP A 1213 -29.11 -5.48 3.07
C ASP A 1213 -29.23 -5.89 4.55
N PRO A 1214 -28.79 -5.02 5.48
CA PRO A 1214 -28.90 -5.32 6.90
C PRO A 1214 -30.35 -5.25 7.42
N SER A 1215 -31.30 -4.75 6.63
CA SER A 1215 -32.72 -4.71 6.99
C SER A 1215 -33.47 -6.01 6.71
N ALA A 1216 -32.84 -6.95 5.99
CA ALA A 1216 -33.39 -8.27 5.73
C ALA A 1216 -33.60 -9.05 7.03
N THR A 1217 -34.68 -9.82 7.10
CA THR A 1217 -35.00 -10.60 8.29
C THR A 1217 -34.14 -11.86 8.38
N LEU A 1218 -33.79 -12.29 9.59
CA LEU A 1218 -32.90 -13.45 9.81
C LEU A 1218 -33.38 -14.72 9.07
N GLY A 1219 -34.69 -14.94 8.99
CA GLY A 1219 -35.28 -16.07 8.27
C GLY A 1219 -35.21 -15.98 6.74
N THR A 1220 -35.00 -14.79 6.18
CA THR A 1220 -34.83 -14.58 4.73
C THR A 1220 -33.37 -14.61 4.29
N LEU A 1221 -32.46 -14.25 5.19
CA LEU A 1221 -31.00 -14.25 4.97
C LEU A 1221 -30.41 -15.65 4.77
N LEU A 1222 -31.19 -16.71 5.06
CA LEU A 1222 -30.76 -18.10 4.92
C LEU A 1222 -31.75 -18.90 4.05
N PRO A 1223 -31.68 -18.82 2.71
CA PRO A 1223 -32.47 -19.68 1.85
C PRO A 1223 -31.86 -21.11 1.82
N ALA A 1224 -32.50 -22.02 2.56
CA ALA A 1224 -32.33 -23.48 2.55
C ALA A 1224 -30.94 -24.06 2.89
N LEU A 1225 -30.53 -23.90 4.15
CA LEU A 1225 -29.64 -24.86 4.85
C LEU A 1225 -30.35 -26.23 4.97
N VAL A 1226 -30.54 -26.96 3.87
CA VAL A 1226 -31.10 -28.32 3.90
C VAL A 1226 -30.38 -29.22 2.90
N ARG A 1227 -29.26 -29.75 3.35
CA ARG A 1227 -29.09 -31.22 3.41
C ARG A 1227 -28.55 -31.54 4.79
N ALA A 1228 -29.44 -31.63 5.79
CA ALA A 1228 -29.12 -32.41 6.97
C ALA A 1228 -28.77 -33.84 6.48
N PRO A 1229 -27.59 -34.38 6.78
CA PRO A 1229 -27.37 -35.81 6.64
C PRO A 1229 -28.43 -36.51 7.49
N GLU A 1230 -29.05 -37.58 6.97
CA GLU A 1230 -30.01 -38.38 7.74
C GLU A 1230 -29.37 -38.79 9.07
N THR A 1231 -29.81 -38.15 10.16
CA THR A 1231 -29.30 -38.42 11.50
C THR A 1231 -29.80 -39.80 11.92
N PRO A 1232 -28.93 -40.76 12.28
CA PRO A 1232 -29.40 -42.02 12.86
C PRO A 1232 -30.05 -41.72 14.21
N ALA A 1233 -31.17 -42.38 14.49
CA ALA A 1233 -31.94 -42.16 15.72
C ALA A 1233 -31.05 -42.30 16.99
N PRO A 1234 -31.21 -41.42 17.98
CA PRO A 1234 -30.43 -41.50 19.21
C PRO A 1234 -30.75 -42.81 19.94
N THR A 1235 -29.71 -43.58 20.24
CA THR A 1235 -29.83 -44.74 21.15
C THR A 1235 -29.66 -44.21 22.57
N PRO A 1236 -30.54 -44.52 23.53
CA PRO A 1236 -30.39 -44.03 24.90
C PRO A 1236 -29.12 -44.63 25.51
N GLY A 1237 -28.12 -43.77 25.76
CA GLY A 1237 -26.92 -44.14 26.51
C GLY A 1237 -27.22 -44.33 28.00
N PRO A 1238 -26.47 -45.17 28.72
CA PRO A 1238 -26.73 -45.46 30.12
C PRO A 1238 -26.40 -44.24 30.98
N VAL A 1239 -27.32 -43.88 31.89
CA VAL A 1239 -27.05 -42.94 32.97
C VAL A 1239 -26.08 -43.64 33.94
N LEU A 1240 -24.85 -43.17 34.02
CA LEU A 1240 -23.90 -43.56 35.06
C LEU A 1240 -24.04 -42.58 36.22
N ASP A 1241 -24.72 -43.03 37.27
CA ASP A 1241 -24.64 -42.43 38.61
C ASP A 1241 -23.25 -42.73 39.17
N LEU A 1242 -22.42 -41.71 39.33
CA LEU A 1242 -21.19 -41.78 40.10
C LEU A 1242 -21.30 -40.77 41.25
N ASP A 1243 -21.85 -41.27 42.36
CA ASP A 1243 -21.73 -40.64 43.67
C ASP A 1243 -20.23 -40.56 44.04
N PHE A 1244 -19.75 -39.33 44.21
CA PHE A 1244 -18.56 -39.08 45.02
C PHE A 1244 -19.00 -38.28 46.26
N ASP A 1245 -19.07 -38.98 47.39
CA ASP A 1245 -19.13 -38.37 48.73
C ASP A 1245 -17.85 -37.55 48.95
N PHE A 1246 -18.02 -36.27 49.27
CA PHE A 1246 -16.96 -35.30 49.61
C PHE A 1246 -16.33 -35.54 50.97
#